data_AF-A0A1H0M4A9-F1
#
_entry.id   AF-A0A1H0M4A9-F1
#
_cell.length_a   1.000
_cell.length_b   1.000
_cell.length_c   1.000
_cell.angle_alpha   90.00
_cell.angle_beta   90.00
_cell.angle_gamma   90.00
#
_symmetry.space_group_name_H-M   'P 1'
#
loop_
_entity.id
_entity.type
_entity.pdbx_description
1 polymer ?
#
loop_
_entity_poly.entity_id
_entity_poly.type
_entity_poly.pdbx_seq_one_letter_code
_entity_poly.pdbx_strand_id
1 'polypeptide(L)'
;MSLIRLVLATVMVVSGVVIAQPATADPTELATPSQVTVRGAKRFKDLEITVSQTADLINQTIRVSWKGAKPTDPGRGKNYLQIMQCWGDDPAGPRREQCQYGTPLGTYDSSAMWSRALLYGDLHHDPLETQKQEAKGTTYVPFQPVSGEPTKPTEQGHGEYFDASTTNEVQLAATREDGTGEVDFEVLTATEAYGLGCGKPLPTGKPRHCWLVVVPRDDIETNGKVVGADYFHNFLDSSPLSRSNFANAIPVPLRFLPVGEACGLGRAERPLTGHEFIADAVQRWQPAMCAGDGPVFGFAQVSDRQARDQLASPDPGLVFASKPADPATLTSAAPVVYAPMAVSGFGLGFIMERQAAPGSPPEIAVRDGRPITELKLTPRLVAKLLTQSYQDSVPGVPEYLADNPTRLRVDKEFLEHNPEFVTYGFLMQTVDILAPSIDQDVTAALWAWINSDKEAREFLDGKPDPYGMVVNKNYLKLALPVENFPKADLSCVTREFNGVKAPLCAQTLRPLAADMHEAGRAVSRGDSLGRTPSGLADPNDPTLPGFQKVGRLPVGRRAQIAAVDTVTAKRYGLLVAKLRNAAGEFVEPTDASLLAGVREMVPSGVPGVVATNPLSKSPNAYPLTNLTYAATVPSTLDAAAGRDYAELIRFATGAGQQVGDGAGRLPRGHLPLPGVLRDQALAAADVIERDAGKPVGTQAAEPAAEPGEAAPPQAAAAAPQPAPAAPAPAPAPVQSTVESRPVAESRSTPSLPVGWVLRYLLAGILVAGGLATGAYPLLLRLGARARE
;
A
#
# COMPACT_ATOMS: atom_id res chain seq x y z
N MET A 1 42.75 -0.56 -72.92
CA MET A 1 42.72 -1.82 -72.15
C MET A 1 42.11 -1.50 -70.80
N SER A 2 40.89 -2.01 -70.60
CA SER A 2 40.01 -1.65 -69.49
C SER A 2 40.42 -2.37 -68.21
N LEU A 3 40.53 -1.60 -67.14
CA LEU A 3 40.90 -2.03 -65.81
C LEU A 3 39.91 -1.35 -64.85
N ILE A 4 39.56 -2.08 -63.77
CA ILE A 4 39.24 -1.58 -62.42
C ILE A 4 37.80 -1.79 -61.91
N ARG A 5 37.79 -2.62 -60.84
CA ARG A 5 36.87 -2.72 -59.69
C ARG A 5 35.68 -3.66 -59.75
N LEU A 6 35.96 -4.95 -59.54
CA LEU A 6 35.30 -5.74 -58.49
C LEU A 6 36.25 -6.84 -58.01
N VAL A 7 36.66 -6.79 -56.74
CA VAL A 7 37.57 -7.76 -56.10
C VAL A 7 36.83 -8.47 -54.99
N LEU A 8 36.76 -9.79 -55.15
CA LEU A 8 36.77 -10.88 -54.16
C LEU A 8 36.02 -10.69 -52.83
N ALA A 9 35.10 -11.63 -52.56
CA ALA A 9 35.28 -12.59 -51.47
C ALA A 9 34.31 -13.77 -51.63
N THR A 10 34.88 -14.96 -51.81
CA THR A 10 34.18 -16.25 -51.88
C THR A 10 34.61 -17.12 -50.70
N VAL A 11 33.63 -17.79 -50.10
CA VAL A 11 33.71 -19.05 -49.32
C VAL A 11 34.20 -19.02 -47.86
N MET A 12 33.28 -19.23 -46.91
CA MET A 12 33.22 -20.49 -46.14
C MET A 12 31.87 -20.67 -45.41
N VAL A 13 31.26 -21.82 -45.65
CA VAL A 13 30.05 -22.35 -45.01
C VAL A 13 30.48 -23.25 -43.84
N VAL A 14 30.02 -22.95 -42.62
CA VAL A 14 29.97 -23.92 -41.50
C VAL A 14 28.70 -23.65 -40.67
N SER A 15 27.79 -24.63 -40.72
CA SER A 15 26.81 -25.08 -39.73
C SER A 15 26.39 -24.11 -38.61
N GLY A 16 25.29 -23.38 -38.82
CA GLY A 16 24.55 -22.71 -37.76
C GLY A 16 23.59 -23.68 -37.06
N VAL A 17 24.02 -24.27 -35.94
CA VAL A 17 23.08 -24.81 -34.95
C VAL A 17 22.43 -23.61 -34.28
N VAL A 18 21.19 -23.30 -34.66
CA VAL A 18 20.35 -22.37 -33.91
C VAL A 18 20.00 -23.05 -32.60
N ILE A 19 20.75 -22.74 -31.55
CA ILE A 19 20.29 -22.98 -30.18
C ILE A 19 19.12 -22.03 -30.00
N ALA A 20 17.91 -22.56 -30.20
CA ALA A 20 16.69 -21.88 -29.79
C ALA A 20 16.81 -21.64 -28.28
N GLN A 21 17.02 -20.38 -27.90
CA GLN A 21 16.85 -19.98 -26.52
C GLN A 21 15.41 -20.34 -26.13
N PRO A 22 15.18 -21.09 -25.03
CA PRO A 22 13.83 -21.30 -24.56
C PRO A 22 13.23 -19.92 -24.30
N ALA A 23 12.07 -19.64 -24.89
CA ALA A 23 11.26 -18.51 -24.50
C ALA A 23 11.15 -18.55 -22.97
N THR A 24 11.59 -17.47 -22.33
CA THR A 24 11.39 -17.27 -20.90
C THR A 24 9.90 -17.38 -20.66
N ALA A 25 9.47 -18.51 -20.10
CA ALA A 25 8.12 -18.65 -19.58
C ALA A 25 7.92 -17.51 -18.58
N ASP A 26 6.82 -16.77 -18.72
CA ASP A 26 6.37 -15.84 -17.69
C ASP A 26 6.43 -16.57 -16.33
N PRO A 27 6.89 -15.92 -15.25
CA PRO A 27 6.93 -16.53 -13.94
C PRO A 27 5.51 -17.00 -13.63
N THR A 28 5.30 -18.30 -13.73
CA THR A 28 3.98 -18.89 -13.60
C THR A 28 3.64 -18.76 -12.13
N GLU A 29 2.78 -17.78 -11.82
CA GLU A 29 2.20 -17.63 -10.51
C GLU A 29 1.62 -19.00 -10.13
N LEU A 30 2.17 -19.63 -9.08
CA LEU A 30 1.73 -20.95 -8.65
C LEU A 30 0.20 -20.88 -8.46
N ALA A 31 -0.52 -21.67 -9.26
CA ALA A 31 -1.96 -21.75 -9.20
C ALA A 31 -2.37 -22.00 -7.75
N THR A 32 -3.22 -21.13 -7.20
CA THR A 32 -3.71 -21.37 -5.84
C THR A 32 -4.66 -22.58 -5.88
N PRO A 33 -4.77 -23.36 -4.81
CA PRO A 33 -5.77 -24.43 -4.72
C PRO A 33 -7.21 -23.94 -4.91
N SER A 34 -7.44 -22.63 -4.82
CA SER A 34 -8.75 -21.99 -4.97
C SER A 34 -8.96 -21.29 -6.32
N GLN A 35 -8.07 -21.52 -7.30
CA GLN A 35 -8.26 -21.03 -8.66
C GLN A 35 -9.58 -21.57 -9.23
N VAL A 36 -10.35 -20.71 -9.88
CA VAL A 36 -11.61 -21.08 -10.51
C VAL A 36 -11.64 -20.57 -11.94
N THR A 37 -12.11 -21.41 -12.86
CA THR A 37 -12.40 -21.04 -14.25
C THR A 37 -13.90 -21.15 -14.50
N VAL A 38 -14.50 -20.08 -15.02
CA VAL A 38 -15.92 -19.98 -15.37
C VAL A 38 -16.07 -19.62 -16.85
N ARG A 39 -17.23 -19.94 -17.43
CA ARG A 39 -17.54 -19.61 -18.83
C ARG A 39 -18.74 -18.69 -18.93
N GLY A 40 -18.70 -17.81 -19.93
CA GLY A 40 -19.86 -17.00 -20.29
C GLY A 40 -20.99 -17.83 -20.87
N ALA A 41 -22.14 -17.20 -21.04
CA ALA A 41 -23.34 -17.82 -21.58
C ALA A 41 -23.78 -17.14 -22.88
N LYS A 42 -24.69 -17.78 -23.62
CA LYS A 42 -25.31 -17.24 -24.84
C LYS A 42 -24.25 -16.75 -25.83
N ARG A 43 -24.26 -15.46 -26.17
CA ARG A 43 -23.30 -14.81 -27.09
C ARG A 43 -21.86 -14.76 -26.57
N PHE A 44 -21.65 -15.03 -25.29
CA PHE A 44 -20.33 -15.08 -24.64
C PHE A 44 -19.91 -16.51 -24.27
N LYS A 45 -20.51 -17.56 -24.87
CA LYS A 45 -20.18 -18.96 -24.56
C LYS A 45 -18.71 -19.35 -24.74
N ASP A 46 -18.00 -18.63 -25.61
CA ASP A 46 -16.58 -18.87 -25.92
C ASP A 46 -15.65 -18.15 -24.95
N LEU A 47 -16.17 -17.20 -24.15
CA LEU A 47 -15.43 -16.50 -23.11
C LEU A 47 -15.20 -17.42 -21.91
N GLU A 48 -13.93 -17.68 -21.60
CA GLU A 48 -13.48 -18.41 -20.43
C GLU A 48 -12.67 -17.47 -19.54
N ILE A 49 -13.11 -17.28 -18.29
CA ILE A 49 -12.49 -16.39 -17.29
C ILE A 49 -11.89 -17.25 -16.19
N THR A 50 -10.64 -16.98 -15.82
CA THR A 50 -9.93 -17.62 -14.73
C THR A 50 -9.60 -16.59 -13.65
N VAL A 51 -9.94 -16.91 -12.41
CA VAL A 51 -9.63 -16.11 -11.22
C VAL A 51 -8.58 -16.85 -10.41
N SER A 52 -7.42 -16.24 -10.17
CA SER A 52 -6.25 -16.92 -9.60
C SER A 52 -6.45 -17.42 -8.17
N GLN A 53 -7.31 -16.76 -7.39
CA GLN A 53 -7.62 -17.09 -6.00
C GLN A 53 -9.06 -16.69 -5.65
N THR A 54 -9.79 -17.57 -4.96
CA THR A 54 -11.18 -17.33 -4.50
C THR A 54 -11.40 -17.64 -3.02
N ALA A 55 -10.37 -18.10 -2.30
CA ALA A 55 -10.41 -18.46 -0.89
C ALA A 55 -9.31 -17.75 -0.09
N ASP A 56 -9.48 -17.71 1.23
CA ASP A 56 -8.50 -17.13 2.15
C ASP A 56 -8.13 -15.68 1.79
N LEU A 57 -9.11 -14.95 1.24
CA LEU A 57 -8.92 -13.60 0.76
C LEU A 57 -8.88 -12.61 1.93
N ILE A 58 -7.97 -11.65 1.82
CA ILE A 58 -7.93 -10.42 2.61
C ILE A 58 -8.06 -9.24 1.64
N ASN A 59 -7.78 -8.00 2.07
CA ASN A 59 -7.60 -6.92 1.10
C ASN A 59 -6.30 -7.14 0.33
N GLN A 60 -6.41 -7.53 -0.94
CA GLN A 60 -5.28 -7.91 -1.79
C GLN A 60 -5.71 -7.86 -3.26
N THR A 61 -4.75 -8.02 -4.16
CA THR A 61 -5.00 -8.18 -5.60
C THR A 61 -5.12 -9.66 -5.96
N ILE A 62 -6.09 -9.99 -6.79
CA ILE A 62 -6.19 -11.30 -7.47
C ILE A 62 -6.11 -11.10 -8.98
N ARG A 63 -5.51 -12.06 -9.69
CA ARG A 63 -5.40 -12.00 -11.14
C ARG A 63 -6.66 -12.58 -11.78
N VAL A 64 -7.27 -11.79 -12.65
CA VAL A 64 -8.38 -12.22 -13.52
C VAL A 64 -7.85 -12.27 -14.94
N SER A 65 -7.79 -13.46 -15.53
CA SER A 65 -7.41 -13.66 -16.93
C SER A 65 -8.54 -14.27 -17.73
N TRP A 66 -8.55 -14.05 -19.04
CA TRP A 66 -9.56 -14.61 -19.91
C TRP A 66 -9.02 -14.96 -21.29
N LYS A 67 -9.77 -15.81 -21.99
CA LYS A 67 -9.57 -16.16 -23.41
C LYS A 67 -10.91 -16.33 -24.11
N GLY A 68 -10.92 -16.21 -25.44
CA GLY A 68 -12.11 -16.38 -26.27
C GLY A 68 -13.03 -15.15 -26.31
N ALA A 69 -12.56 -13.99 -25.85
CA ALA A 69 -13.25 -12.72 -26.06
C ALA A 69 -12.93 -12.14 -27.46
N LYS A 70 -13.81 -11.28 -27.98
CA LYS A 70 -13.48 -10.46 -29.16
C LYS A 70 -12.44 -9.40 -28.78
N PRO A 71 -11.47 -9.05 -29.65
CA PRO A 71 -10.52 -7.97 -29.38
C PRO A 71 -11.21 -6.63 -29.15
N THR A 72 -10.71 -5.87 -28.17
CA THR A 72 -11.16 -4.50 -27.90
C THR A 72 -10.81 -3.60 -29.08
N ASP A 73 -11.75 -2.77 -29.50
CA ASP A 73 -11.49 -1.84 -30.59
C ASP A 73 -10.47 -0.74 -30.18
N PRO A 74 -9.77 -0.09 -31.13
CA PRO A 74 -8.80 0.95 -30.81
C PRO A 74 -9.37 2.14 -30.02
N GLY A 75 -10.66 2.47 -30.22
CA GLY A 75 -11.36 3.51 -29.48
C GLY A 75 -11.81 3.08 -28.08
N ARG A 76 -11.67 1.78 -27.75
CA ARG A 76 -12.14 1.15 -26.52
C ARG A 76 -13.63 1.39 -26.24
N GLY A 77 -14.43 1.50 -27.31
CA GLY A 77 -15.87 1.69 -27.26
C GLY A 77 -16.69 0.40 -27.16
N LYS A 78 -16.10 -0.77 -27.45
CA LYS A 78 -16.74 -2.10 -27.45
C LYS A 78 -15.75 -3.25 -27.24
N ASN A 79 -16.26 -4.46 -27.03
CA ASN A 79 -15.47 -5.70 -26.87
C ASN A 79 -14.48 -5.66 -25.68
N TYR A 80 -14.97 -5.38 -24.47
CA TYR A 80 -14.17 -5.32 -23.24
C TYR A 80 -14.93 -5.95 -22.08
N LEU A 81 -14.26 -6.16 -20.94
CA LEU A 81 -14.90 -6.63 -19.71
C LEU A 81 -15.02 -5.49 -18.70
N GLN A 82 -16.13 -5.44 -17.98
CA GLN A 82 -16.30 -4.58 -16.81
C GLN A 82 -16.38 -5.48 -15.58
N ILE A 83 -15.58 -5.20 -14.56
CA ILE A 83 -15.42 -6.07 -13.40
C ILE A 83 -15.73 -5.26 -12.14
N MET A 84 -16.51 -5.83 -11.23
CA MET A 84 -16.94 -5.18 -10.02
C MET A 84 -17.04 -6.18 -8.88
N GLN A 85 -16.96 -5.69 -7.65
CA GLN A 85 -17.26 -6.49 -6.48
C GLN A 85 -18.71 -6.23 -6.04
N CYS A 86 -19.39 -7.30 -5.67
CA CYS A 86 -20.76 -7.25 -5.19
C CYS A 86 -20.90 -8.08 -3.92
N TRP A 87 -21.94 -7.81 -3.15
CA TRP A 87 -22.37 -8.68 -2.05
C TRP A 87 -23.68 -9.37 -2.42
N GLY A 88 -24.02 -10.45 -1.71
CA GLY A 88 -25.29 -11.14 -1.88
C GLY A 88 -25.22 -12.54 -1.29
N ASP A 89 -26.29 -12.97 -0.64
CA ASP A 89 -26.39 -14.29 0.01
C ASP A 89 -27.02 -15.36 -0.89
N ASP A 90 -27.51 -14.98 -2.07
CA ASP A 90 -28.09 -15.90 -3.05
C ASP A 90 -26.97 -16.70 -3.73
N PRO A 91 -26.98 -18.04 -3.67
CA PRO A 91 -25.98 -18.87 -4.33
C PRO A 91 -25.97 -18.75 -5.86
N ALA A 92 -27.03 -18.22 -6.49
CA ALA A 92 -27.07 -17.93 -7.93
C ALA A 92 -26.29 -16.67 -8.33
N GLY A 93 -25.86 -15.87 -7.35
CA GLY A 93 -25.11 -14.62 -7.56
C GLY A 93 -25.87 -13.37 -7.13
N PRO A 94 -25.20 -12.21 -7.15
CA PRO A 94 -25.74 -10.95 -6.67
C PRO A 94 -26.72 -10.32 -7.69
N ARG A 95 -27.62 -9.47 -7.19
CA ARG A 95 -28.40 -8.55 -8.03
C ARG A 95 -27.54 -7.34 -8.42
N ARG A 96 -27.88 -6.69 -9.54
CA ARG A 96 -27.17 -5.47 -10.02
C ARG A 96 -27.13 -4.35 -8.98
N GLU A 97 -28.14 -4.25 -8.12
CA GLU A 97 -28.23 -3.23 -7.08
C GLU A 97 -27.19 -3.45 -5.98
N GLN A 98 -26.70 -4.69 -5.80
CA GLN A 98 -25.73 -5.06 -4.76
C GLN A 98 -24.27 -4.93 -5.23
N CYS A 99 -24.06 -4.47 -6.46
CA CYS A 99 -22.74 -4.32 -7.06
C CYS A 99 -22.21 -2.90 -6.88
N GLN A 100 -20.99 -2.79 -6.36
CA GLN A 100 -20.26 -1.55 -6.22
C GLN A 100 -19.66 -1.16 -7.58
N TYR A 101 -20.37 -0.29 -8.30
CA TYR A 101 -20.01 0.16 -9.64
C TYR A 101 -20.62 1.54 -9.92
N GLY A 102 -19.95 2.34 -10.74
CA GLY A 102 -20.48 3.55 -11.36
C GLY A 102 -19.89 4.86 -10.85
N THR A 103 -18.59 4.89 -10.51
CA THR A 103 -17.89 6.12 -10.10
C THR A 103 -17.10 6.74 -11.26
N PRO A 104 -16.97 8.07 -11.35
CA PRO A 104 -16.19 8.70 -12.41
C PRO A 104 -14.68 8.55 -12.12
N LEU A 105 -14.01 7.64 -12.83
CA LEU A 105 -12.55 7.39 -12.77
C LEU A 105 -11.77 8.02 -13.95
N GLY A 106 -12.43 8.76 -14.84
CA GLY A 106 -11.84 9.30 -16.07
C GLY A 106 -12.80 10.19 -16.88
N THR A 107 -12.38 10.57 -18.08
CA THR A 107 -13.20 11.30 -19.07
C THR A 107 -13.69 10.32 -20.12
N TYR A 108 -14.97 10.39 -20.48
CA TYR A 108 -15.64 9.32 -21.23
C TYR A 108 -16.49 9.83 -22.39
N ASP A 109 -16.61 9.01 -23.43
CA ASP A 109 -17.44 9.29 -24.61
C ASP A 109 -18.94 9.21 -24.30
N SER A 110 -19.33 8.32 -23.38
CA SER A 110 -20.68 8.26 -22.81
C SER A 110 -20.64 8.11 -21.29
N SER A 111 -21.40 8.93 -20.57
CA SER A 111 -21.42 8.93 -19.10
C SER A 111 -22.16 7.74 -18.50
N ALA A 112 -23.05 7.08 -19.25
CA ALA A 112 -23.83 5.95 -18.76
C ALA A 112 -23.04 4.64 -18.72
N MET A 113 -22.09 4.42 -19.64
CA MET A 113 -21.20 3.24 -19.67
C MET A 113 -20.45 2.98 -18.36
N TRP A 114 -20.13 4.06 -17.65
CA TRP A 114 -19.25 4.08 -16.48
C TRP A 114 -19.96 4.53 -15.21
N SER A 115 -21.29 4.64 -15.27
CA SER A 115 -22.12 5.04 -14.15
C SER A 115 -23.24 4.02 -13.93
N ARG A 116 -24.10 4.33 -12.96
CA ARG A 116 -25.31 3.57 -12.68
C ARG A 116 -26.51 4.05 -13.51
N ALA A 117 -26.29 4.98 -14.45
CA ALA A 117 -27.38 5.61 -15.20
C ALA A 117 -28.07 4.63 -16.16
N LEU A 118 -29.40 4.71 -16.20
CA LEU A 118 -30.27 4.01 -17.14
C LEU A 118 -30.77 4.97 -18.21
N LEU A 119 -30.83 4.49 -19.44
CA LEU A 119 -31.24 5.27 -20.62
C LEU A 119 -32.63 4.81 -21.07
N TYR A 120 -33.58 5.75 -21.19
CA TYR A 120 -34.99 5.46 -21.52
C TYR A 120 -35.45 6.03 -22.86
N GLY A 121 -34.63 6.87 -23.52
CA GLY A 121 -34.98 7.43 -24.82
C GLY A 121 -35.19 6.33 -25.87
N ASP A 122 -36.00 6.59 -26.91
CA ASP A 122 -36.36 5.61 -27.94
C ASP A 122 -35.14 4.95 -28.62
N LEU A 123 -34.02 5.67 -28.69
CA LEU A 123 -32.76 5.17 -29.25
C LEU A 123 -31.99 4.23 -28.30
N HIS A 124 -32.36 4.15 -27.02
CA HIS A 124 -31.64 3.42 -25.97
C HIS A 124 -32.49 2.42 -25.20
N HIS A 125 -33.78 2.31 -25.52
CA HIS A 125 -34.73 1.53 -24.74
C HIS A 125 -34.27 0.07 -24.55
N ASP A 126 -33.95 -0.29 -23.31
CA ASP A 126 -33.69 -1.67 -22.89
C ASP A 126 -35.03 -2.39 -22.68
N PRO A 127 -35.41 -3.36 -23.54
CA PRO A 127 -36.69 -4.04 -23.45
C PRO A 127 -36.84 -4.92 -22.20
N LEU A 128 -35.73 -5.21 -21.50
CA LEU A 128 -35.73 -5.96 -20.24
C LEU A 128 -35.73 -5.05 -19.01
N GLU A 129 -35.66 -3.73 -19.18
CA GLU A 129 -35.64 -2.80 -18.05
C GLU A 129 -37.02 -2.71 -17.38
N THR A 130 -37.00 -2.89 -16.06
CA THR A 130 -38.20 -2.92 -15.21
C THR A 130 -38.30 -1.71 -14.29
N GLN A 131 -37.17 -1.04 -14.06
CA GLN A 131 -37.14 0.20 -13.31
C GLN A 131 -37.88 1.28 -14.12
N LYS A 132 -38.65 2.11 -13.43
CA LYS A 132 -39.34 3.22 -14.08
C LYS A 132 -38.41 4.41 -14.18
N GLN A 133 -38.53 5.16 -15.26
CA GLN A 133 -37.88 6.45 -15.39
C GLN A 133 -38.40 7.41 -14.34
N GLU A 134 -37.48 8.08 -13.65
CA GLU A 134 -37.80 9.17 -12.73
C GLU A 134 -38.31 10.40 -13.50
N ALA A 135 -39.32 11.07 -12.95
CA ALA A 135 -39.99 12.19 -13.63
C ALA A 135 -39.09 13.43 -13.81
N LYS A 136 -38.01 13.53 -13.04
CA LYS A 136 -37.03 14.63 -13.12
C LYS A 136 -35.62 14.07 -12.97
N GLY A 137 -34.72 14.48 -13.87
CA GLY A 137 -33.30 14.11 -13.83
C GLY A 137 -32.99 12.74 -14.44
N THR A 138 -31.73 12.33 -14.31
CA THR A 138 -31.25 11.01 -14.75
C THR A 138 -31.72 9.93 -13.76
N THR A 139 -32.15 8.79 -14.28
CA THR A 139 -32.49 7.62 -13.46
C THR A 139 -31.27 6.72 -13.32
N TYR A 140 -30.98 6.28 -12.09
CA TYR A 140 -29.85 5.42 -11.76
C TYR A 140 -30.32 4.13 -11.12
N VAL A 141 -29.59 3.03 -11.32
CA VAL A 141 -29.76 1.80 -10.55
C VAL A 141 -29.37 2.09 -9.09
N PRO A 142 -30.27 1.96 -8.10
CA PRO A 142 -29.91 2.11 -6.69
C PRO A 142 -28.75 1.22 -6.28
N PHE A 143 -27.85 1.72 -5.43
CA PHE A 143 -26.93 0.85 -4.69
C PHE A 143 -27.60 0.42 -3.39
N GLN A 144 -27.69 -0.89 -3.21
CA GLN A 144 -28.17 -1.53 -2.00
C GLN A 144 -26.95 -1.99 -1.19
N PRO A 145 -26.58 -1.32 -0.09
CA PRO A 145 -25.51 -1.79 0.77
C PRO A 145 -25.97 -3.01 1.59
N VAL A 146 -25.01 -3.74 2.17
CA VAL A 146 -25.27 -4.82 3.14
C VAL A 146 -25.94 -4.31 4.43
N SER A 147 -25.72 -3.04 4.76
CA SER A 147 -26.26 -2.34 5.92
C SER A 147 -26.39 -0.86 5.59
N GLY A 148 -27.50 -0.23 6.01
CA GLY A 148 -27.85 1.15 5.66
C GLY A 148 -28.97 1.24 4.63
N GLU A 149 -29.43 2.46 4.37
CA GLU A 149 -30.51 2.72 3.41
C GLU A 149 -30.00 2.65 1.97
N PRO A 150 -30.77 2.10 1.01
CA PRO A 150 -30.38 2.13 -0.39
C PRO A 150 -30.29 3.56 -0.92
N THR A 151 -29.37 3.82 -1.84
CA THR A 151 -29.36 5.11 -2.56
C THR A 151 -30.62 5.23 -3.42
N LYS A 152 -31.07 6.46 -3.71
CA LYS A 152 -32.30 6.65 -4.50
C LYS A 152 -32.05 6.52 -6.00
N PRO A 153 -33.06 6.16 -6.81
CA PRO A 153 -32.97 6.21 -8.28
C PRO A 153 -32.62 7.57 -8.87
N THR A 154 -32.82 8.67 -8.13
CA THR A 154 -32.46 10.03 -8.54
C THR A 154 -31.02 10.42 -8.18
N GLU A 155 -30.29 9.54 -7.49
CA GLU A 155 -28.93 9.77 -7.00
C GLU A 155 -27.96 8.90 -7.81
N GLN A 156 -26.74 9.38 -8.05
CA GLN A 156 -25.75 8.67 -8.87
C GLN A 156 -25.30 7.32 -8.28
N GLY A 157 -25.66 7.06 -7.01
CA GLY A 157 -25.42 5.83 -6.26
C GLY A 157 -23.99 5.65 -5.74
N HIS A 158 -23.08 6.57 -6.05
CA HIS A 158 -21.76 6.71 -5.41
C HIS A 158 -21.75 7.96 -4.50
N GLY A 159 -20.72 8.09 -3.65
CA GLY A 159 -20.51 9.18 -2.70
C GLY A 159 -20.77 8.76 -1.24
N GLU A 160 -21.90 8.13 -0.96
CA GLU A 160 -22.26 7.70 0.41
C GLU A 160 -21.50 6.43 0.84
N TYR A 161 -21.58 5.38 0.03
CA TYR A 161 -21.03 4.06 0.36
C TYR A 161 -19.67 3.77 -0.27
N PHE A 162 -19.42 4.35 -1.45
CA PHE A 162 -18.17 4.21 -2.18
C PHE A 162 -18.00 5.39 -3.14
N ASP A 163 -16.77 5.72 -3.48
CA ASP A 163 -16.44 6.80 -4.42
C ASP A 163 -15.26 6.40 -5.31
N ALA A 164 -14.85 7.33 -6.18
CA ALA A 164 -13.71 7.17 -7.09
C ALA A 164 -12.38 6.86 -6.37
N SER A 165 -12.31 6.97 -5.05
CA SER A 165 -11.13 6.68 -4.22
C SER A 165 -11.27 5.41 -3.37
N THR A 166 -12.47 4.88 -3.15
CA THR A 166 -12.69 3.64 -2.39
C THR A 166 -13.14 2.46 -3.25
N THR A 167 -13.60 2.70 -4.49
CA THR A 167 -14.01 1.63 -5.40
C THR A 167 -12.86 0.77 -5.94
N ASN A 168 -13.16 -0.50 -6.19
CA ASN A 168 -12.30 -1.45 -6.88
C ASN A 168 -12.80 -1.80 -8.29
N GLU A 169 -13.81 -1.10 -8.80
CA GLU A 169 -14.34 -1.37 -10.14
C GLU A 169 -13.25 -1.26 -11.21
N VAL A 170 -13.21 -2.24 -12.09
CA VAL A 170 -12.49 -2.17 -13.36
C VAL A 170 -13.51 -1.82 -14.40
N GLN A 171 -13.52 -0.55 -14.76
CA GLN A 171 -14.43 -0.07 -15.77
C GLN A 171 -14.15 -0.71 -17.12
N LEU A 172 -12.89 -0.78 -17.53
CA LEU A 172 -12.50 -1.26 -18.84
C LEU A 172 -11.29 -2.18 -18.75
N ALA A 173 -11.53 -3.49 -18.89
CA ALA A 173 -10.48 -4.48 -19.07
C ALA A 173 -10.40 -4.86 -20.56
N ALA A 174 -9.32 -4.46 -21.22
CA ALA A 174 -9.14 -4.61 -22.66
C ALA A 174 -8.74 -6.03 -23.05
N THR A 175 -9.36 -6.56 -24.09
CA THR A 175 -9.04 -7.84 -24.73
C THR A 175 -8.05 -7.62 -25.89
N ARG A 176 -7.03 -8.46 -25.94
CA ARG A 176 -5.98 -8.47 -26.97
C ARG A 176 -6.49 -9.06 -28.29
N GLU A 177 -5.73 -8.88 -29.37
CA GLU A 177 -6.06 -9.43 -30.71
C GLU A 177 -6.18 -10.95 -30.77
N ASP A 178 -5.47 -11.67 -29.89
CA ASP A 178 -5.58 -13.13 -29.77
C ASP A 178 -6.80 -13.59 -28.96
N GLY A 179 -7.66 -12.65 -28.55
CA GLY A 179 -8.85 -12.91 -27.74
C GLY A 179 -8.55 -13.17 -26.26
N THR A 180 -7.32 -12.96 -25.80
CA THR A 180 -6.93 -13.09 -24.39
C THR A 180 -6.87 -11.75 -23.68
N GLY A 181 -6.89 -11.76 -22.36
CA GLY A 181 -6.61 -10.57 -21.56
C GLY A 181 -6.38 -10.92 -20.11
N GLU A 182 -5.87 -9.96 -19.36
CA GLU A 182 -5.69 -10.10 -17.92
C GLU A 182 -5.78 -8.74 -17.23
N VAL A 183 -6.22 -8.75 -15.98
CA VAL A 183 -6.21 -7.59 -15.11
C VAL A 183 -6.05 -8.04 -13.66
N ASP A 184 -5.32 -7.24 -12.92
CA ASP A 184 -5.17 -7.35 -11.49
C ASP A 184 -6.35 -6.63 -10.82
N PHE A 185 -7.17 -7.39 -10.08
CA PHE A 185 -8.38 -6.91 -9.42
C PHE A 185 -8.18 -6.87 -7.91
N GLU A 186 -8.28 -5.69 -7.31
CA GLU A 186 -8.24 -5.55 -5.86
C GLU A 186 -9.56 -6.04 -5.25
N VAL A 187 -9.50 -7.02 -4.35
CA VAL A 187 -10.67 -7.41 -3.54
C VAL A 187 -10.72 -6.59 -2.24
N LEU A 188 -11.91 -6.09 -1.91
CA LEU A 188 -12.14 -5.25 -0.74
C LEU A 188 -12.81 -6.05 0.38
N THR A 189 -12.42 -5.81 1.62
CA THR A 189 -13.10 -6.37 2.79
C THR A 189 -14.11 -5.37 3.34
N ALA A 190 -14.79 -5.72 4.43
CA ALA A 190 -15.66 -4.81 5.17
C ALA A 190 -14.93 -3.58 5.72
N THR A 191 -13.60 -3.63 5.86
CA THR A 191 -12.77 -2.50 6.31
C THR A 191 -12.68 -1.42 5.23
N GLU A 192 -12.39 -1.79 3.99
CA GLU A 192 -12.23 -0.83 2.89
C GLU A 192 -13.56 -0.48 2.21
N ALA A 193 -14.51 -1.43 2.19
CA ALA A 193 -15.82 -1.29 1.55
C ALA A 193 -16.93 -1.81 2.48
N TYR A 194 -17.27 -0.98 3.48
CA TYR A 194 -18.31 -1.32 4.46
C TYR A 194 -19.68 -1.60 3.83
N GLY A 195 -19.99 -0.96 2.69
CA GLY A 195 -21.22 -1.20 1.92
C GLY A 195 -21.34 -2.62 1.35
N LEU A 196 -20.23 -3.36 1.21
CA LEU A 196 -20.23 -4.75 0.76
C LEU A 196 -20.19 -5.76 1.92
N GLY A 197 -19.51 -5.42 3.02
CA GLY A 197 -19.45 -6.26 4.22
C GLY A 197 -18.66 -7.57 4.06
N CYS A 198 -17.81 -7.69 3.05
CA CYS A 198 -17.06 -8.91 2.76
C CYS A 198 -16.11 -9.28 3.92
N GLY A 199 -16.07 -10.56 4.30
CA GLY A 199 -15.26 -11.05 5.41
C GLY A 199 -15.81 -10.72 6.81
N LYS A 200 -16.88 -9.91 6.93
CA LYS A 200 -17.51 -9.65 8.24
C LYS A 200 -18.05 -10.95 8.83
N PRO A 201 -17.72 -11.31 10.09
CA PRO A 201 -18.30 -12.47 10.75
C PRO A 201 -19.83 -12.38 10.80
N LEU A 202 -20.51 -13.43 10.34
CA LEU A 202 -21.96 -13.58 10.47
C LEU A 202 -22.32 -14.22 11.81
N PRO A 203 -23.58 -14.12 12.29
CA PRO A 203 -24.03 -14.83 13.49
C PRO A 203 -23.81 -16.35 13.45
N THR A 204 -23.65 -16.93 12.25
CA THR A 204 -23.30 -18.34 12.04
C THR A 204 -21.82 -18.66 12.33
N GLY A 205 -21.02 -17.66 12.69
CA GLY A 205 -19.57 -17.76 12.91
C GLY A 205 -18.73 -17.77 11.63
N LYS A 206 -19.36 -17.81 10.44
CA LYS A 206 -18.64 -17.79 9.16
C LYS A 206 -18.46 -16.36 8.64
N PRO A 207 -17.30 -16.03 8.03
CA PRO A 207 -17.13 -14.77 7.32
C PRO A 207 -18.12 -14.67 6.16
N ARG A 208 -18.69 -13.48 5.94
CA ARG A 208 -19.53 -13.18 4.77
C ARG A 208 -18.69 -13.33 3.49
N HIS A 209 -19.20 -14.12 2.56
CA HIS A 209 -18.64 -14.19 1.21
C HIS A 209 -19.16 -13.01 0.37
N CYS A 210 -18.45 -12.73 -0.72
CA CYS A 210 -18.86 -11.75 -1.73
C CYS A 210 -18.67 -12.34 -3.12
N TRP A 211 -18.83 -11.50 -4.14
CA TRP A 211 -18.78 -11.91 -5.53
C TRP A 211 -17.86 -10.98 -6.31
N LEU A 212 -16.98 -11.58 -7.13
CA LEU A 212 -16.42 -10.90 -8.28
C LEU A 212 -17.42 -11.08 -9.42
N VAL A 213 -17.87 -9.99 -10.03
CA VAL A 213 -18.82 -10.02 -11.13
C VAL A 213 -18.17 -9.45 -12.37
N VAL A 214 -18.12 -10.26 -13.43
CA VAL A 214 -17.68 -9.83 -14.76
C VAL A 214 -18.90 -9.60 -15.63
N VAL A 215 -19.05 -8.39 -16.18
CA VAL A 215 -20.07 -8.06 -17.18
C VAL A 215 -19.37 -7.90 -18.53
N PRO A 216 -19.42 -8.91 -19.42
CA PRO A 216 -18.82 -8.82 -20.74
C PRO A 216 -19.61 -7.89 -21.65
N ARG A 217 -18.90 -7.03 -22.40
CA ARG A 217 -19.47 -6.07 -23.34
C ARG A 217 -19.00 -6.40 -24.75
N ASP A 218 -19.93 -6.67 -25.66
CA ASP A 218 -19.67 -6.89 -27.08
C ASP A 218 -19.97 -5.62 -27.89
N ASP A 219 -20.34 -5.75 -29.16
CA ASP A 219 -20.68 -4.69 -30.08
C ASP A 219 -22.20 -4.42 -30.16
N ILE A 220 -22.99 -4.94 -29.21
CA ILE A 220 -24.45 -4.86 -29.22
C ILE A 220 -24.95 -4.04 -28.03
N GLU A 221 -25.75 -3.02 -28.32
CA GLU A 221 -26.42 -2.17 -27.33
C GLU A 221 -27.66 -2.87 -26.73
N THR A 222 -28.16 -2.38 -25.59
CA THR A 222 -29.32 -2.88 -24.84
C THR A 222 -30.62 -2.96 -25.66
N ASN A 223 -30.75 -2.13 -26.70
CA ASN A 223 -31.88 -2.19 -27.65
C ASN A 223 -31.71 -3.25 -28.76
N GLY A 224 -30.58 -3.99 -28.78
CA GLY A 224 -30.25 -5.03 -29.76
C GLY A 224 -29.51 -4.56 -31.01
N LYS A 225 -29.24 -3.26 -31.17
CA LYS A 225 -28.51 -2.70 -32.33
C LYS A 225 -26.99 -2.85 -32.19
N VAL A 226 -26.30 -2.92 -33.31
CA VAL A 226 -24.84 -3.06 -33.42
C VAL A 226 -24.17 -1.70 -33.55
N VAL A 227 -23.21 -1.42 -32.67
CA VAL A 227 -22.48 -0.13 -32.66
C VAL A 227 -21.53 0.01 -33.85
N GLY A 228 -21.59 1.16 -34.51
CA GLY A 228 -20.88 1.43 -35.77
C GLY A 228 -21.50 0.79 -37.01
N ALA A 229 -22.70 0.21 -36.91
CA ALA A 229 -23.47 -0.30 -38.06
C ALA A 229 -24.87 0.33 -38.12
N ASP A 230 -25.79 -0.09 -37.25
CA ASP A 230 -27.19 0.37 -37.21
C ASP A 230 -27.53 1.16 -35.94
N TYR A 231 -26.53 1.41 -35.10
CA TYR A 231 -26.56 2.35 -33.99
C TYR A 231 -25.87 3.67 -34.33
N PHE A 232 -26.28 4.76 -33.70
CA PHE A 232 -25.86 6.12 -34.07
C PHE A 232 -24.46 6.50 -33.56
N HIS A 233 -23.93 5.79 -32.55
CA HIS A 233 -22.54 5.89 -32.11
C HIS A 233 -21.72 4.64 -32.52
N ASN A 234 -20.40 4.79 -32.54
CA ASN A 234 -19.44 3.70 -32.74
C ASN A 234 -18.96 3.05 -31.43
N PHE A 235 -19.49 3.49 -30.28
CA PHE A 235 -19.26 2.96 -28.94
C PHE A 235 -20.60 2.60 -28.28
N LEU A 236 -20.56 1.75 -27.25
CA LEU A 236 -21.73 1.44 -26.41
C LEU A 236 -22.09 2.64 -25.54
N ASP A 237 -23.36 2.87 -25.22
CA ASP A 237 -23.79 3.95 -24.32
C ASP A 237 -24.24 3.43 -22.95
N SER A 238 -24.80 2.22 -22.88
CA SER A 238 -25.46 1.75 -21.67
C SER A 238 -24.52 1.32 -20.54
N SER A 239 -25.01 1.47 -19.30
CA SER A 239 -24.38 0.93 -18.09
C SER A 239 -24.32 -0.61 -18.11
N PRO A 240 -23.27 -1.25 -17.55
CA PRO A 240 -23.26 -2.70 -17.31
C PRO A 240 -24.40 -3.17 -16.41
N LEU A 241 -24.96 -2.26 -15.60
CA LEU A 241 -26.05 -2.55 -14.68
C LEU A 241 -27.42 -2.50 -15.38
N SER A 242 -27.52 -2.13 -16.66
CA SER A 242 -28.77 -2.27 -17.42
C SER A 242 -29.21 -3.73 -17.47
N ARG A 243 -30.52 -4.00 -17.43
CA ARG A 243 -31.04 -5.38 -17.31
C ARG A 243 -30.52 -6.31 -18.40
N SER A 244 -30.50 -5.87 -19.65
CA SER A 244 -30.00 -6.68 -20.76
C SER A 244 -28.49 -6.98 -20.68
N ASN A 245 -27.70 -6.03 -20.17
CA ASN A 245 -26.26 -6.24 -19.98
C ASN A 245 -25.99 -7.18 -18.79
N PHE A 246 -26.58 -6.89 -17.63
CA PHE A 246 -26.39 -7.66 -16.40
C PHE A 246 -26.94 -9.08 -16.49
N ALA A 247 -27.89 -9.36 -17.40
CA ALA A 247 -28.34 -10.71 -17.71
C ALA A 247 -27.24 -11.63 -18.28
N ASN A 248 -26.09 -11.08 -18.66
CA ASN A 248 -24.89 -11.81 -19.09
C ASN A 248 -23.76 -11.76 -18.04
N ALA A 249 -24.02 -11.24 -16.83
CA ALA A 249 -23.05 -11.18 -15.76
C ALA A 249 -22.59 -12.58 -15.35
N ILE A 250 -21.29 -12.70 -15.07
CA ILE A 250 -20.63 -13.95 -14.69
C ILE A 250 -20.14 -13.78 -13.24
N PRO A 251 -20.89 -14.27 -12.24
CA PRO A 251 -20.50 -14.15 -10.85
C PRO A 251 -19.53 -15.27 -10.43
N VAL A 252 -18.46 -14.91 -9.73
CA VAL A 252 -17.48 -15.82 -9.13
C VAL A 252 -17.46 -15.58 -7.61
N PRO A 253 -17.72 -16.60 -6.78
CA PRO A 253 -17.76 -16.44 -5.33
C PRO A 253 -16.36 -16.16 -4.78
N LEU A 254 -16.28 -15.22 -3.84
CA LEU A 254 -15.08 -14.80 -3.13
C LEU A 254 -15.23 -15.09 -1.63
N ARG A 255 -14.35 -15.91 -1.07
CA ARG A 255 -14.34 -16.29 0.34
C ARG A 255 -13.17 -15.63 1.07
N PHE A 256 -13.50 -14.85 2.09
CA PHE A 256 -12.55 -14.05 2.85
C PHE A 256 -12.22 -14.71 4.19
N LEU A 257 -11.03 -14.40 4.71
CA LEU A 257 -10.73 -14.57 6.12
C LEU A 257 -11.63 -13.63 6.96
N PRO A 258 -11.93 -13.97 8.22
CA PRO A 258 -12.72 -13.11 9.08
C PRO A 258 -12.03 -11.75 9.28
N VAL A 259 -12.78 -10.67 9.07
CA VAL A 259 -12.38 -9.32 9.42
C VAL A 259 -12.69 -9.10 10.90
N GLY A 260 -11.70 -8.69 11.69
CA GLY A 260 -11.86 -8.48 13.13
C GLY A 260 -11.55 -9.73 13.95
N GLU A 261 -12.33 -10.00 15.01
CA GLU A 261 -11.98 -11.02 16.00
C GLU A 261 -11.96 -12.44 15.43
N ALA A 262 -10.75 -12.95 15.20
CA ALA A 262 -10.50 -14.36 14.92
C ALA A 262 -10.38 -15.21 16.19
N CYS A 263 -10.17 -14.57 17.35
CA CYS A 263 -9.89 -15.22 18.62
C CYS A 263 -11.05 -15.05 19.61
N GLY A 264 -11.20 -16.00 20.54
CA GLY A 264 -12.24 -15.92 21.57
C GLY A 264 -12.01 -14.77 22.56
N LEU A 265 -13.11 -14.22 23.10
CA LEU A 265 -13.09 -13.18 24.13
C LEU A 265 -12.62 -13.73 25.50
N GLY A 266 -12.06 -12.85 26.34
CA GLY A 266 -11.66 -13.16 27.72
C GLY A 266 -10.40 -14.02 27.85
N ARG A 267 -9.59 -14.09 26.79
CA ARG A 267 -8.30 -14.78 26.76
C ARG A 267 -7.18 -13.88 27.30
N ALA A 268 -6.05 -14.49 27.66
CA ALA A 268 -4.86 -13.73 28.01
C ALA A 268 -4.37 -12.95 26.77
N GLU A 269 -4.10 -11.66 26.95
CA GLU A 269 -3.57 -10.80 25.88
C GLU A 269 -2.05 -10.71 25.99
N ARG A 270 -1.39 -10.74 24.84
CA ARG A 270 0.06 -10.64 24.69
C ARG A 270 0.39 -9.53 23.69
N PRO A 271 0.92 -8.38 24.14
CA PRO A 271 1.27 -7.31 23.24
C PRO A 271 2.44 -7.72 22.35
N LEU A 272 2.29 -7.42 21.06
CA LEU A 272 3.30 -7.49 20.02
C LEU A 272 3.46 -6.09 19.43
N THR A 273 4.69 -5.62 19.26
CA THR A 273 4.95 -4.28 18.73
C THR A 273 6.08 -4.34 17.72
N GLY A 274 5.97 -3.74 16.54
CA GLY A 274 7.10 -3.79 15.62
C GLY A 274 6.90 -3.16 14.26
N HIS A 275 7.91 -3.28 13.42
CA HIS A 275 7.88 -2.74 12.06
C HIS A 275 7.00 -3.56 11.10
N GLU A 276 6.63 -2.92 10.00
CA GLU A 276 5.61 -3.38 9.05
C GLU A 276 5.94 -4.72 8.35
N PHE A 277 7.22 -5.04 8.13
CA PHE A 277 7.61 -6.27 7.39
C PHE A 277 7.07 -7.57 7.99
N ILE A 278 6.79 -7.61 9.30
CA ILE A 278 6.26 -8.81 9.96
C ILE A 278 4.73 -8.79 10.09
N ALA A 279 4.07 -7.65 9.83
CA ALA A 279 2.67 -7.43 10.15
C ALA A 279 1.76 -8.48 9.49
N ASP A 280 1.94 -8.72 8.19
CA ASP A 280 1.16 -9.71 7.44
C ASP A 280 1.40 -11.15 7.94
N ALA A 281 2.61 -11.46 8.42
CA ALA A 281 2.91 -12.78 8.97
C ALA A 281 2.24 -12.97 10.34
N VAL A 282 2.34 -11.98 11.23
CA VAL A 282 1.70 -12.00 12.55
C VAL A 282 0.18 -12.09 12.40
N GLN A 283 -0.43 -11.32 11.51
CA GLN A 283 -1.87 -11.38 11.24
C GLN A 283 -2.32 -12.78 10.75
N ARG A 284 -1.48 -13.49 9.98
CA ARG A 284 -1.79 -14.87 9.57
C ARG A 284 -1.53 -15.88 10.67
N TRP A 285 -0.52 -15.71 11.52
CA TRP A 285 -0.22 -16.64 12.60
C TRP A 285 -1.20 -16.55 13.78
N GLN A 286 -1.66 -15.33 14.11
CA GLN A 286 -2.56 -15.06 15.24
C GLN A 286 -3.77 -16.03 15.31
N PRO A 287 -4.57 -16.24 14.25
CA PRO A 287 -5.70 -17.18 14.29
C PRO A 287 -5.31 -18.63 14.58
N ALA A 288 -4.11 -19.06 14.17
CA ALA A 288 -3.62 -20.41 14.46
C ALA A 288 -3.15 -20.52 15.92
N MET A 289 -2.57 -19.45 16.47
CA MET A 289 -2.05 -19.41 17.84
C MET A 289 -3.16 -19.32 18.89
N CYS A 290 -4.23 -18.58 18.61
CA CYS A 290 -5.36 -18.45 19.55
C CYS A 290 -6.44 -19.53 19.36
N ALA A 291 -6.19 -20.52 18.49
CA ALA A 291 -7.09 -21.65 18.31
C ALA A 291 -7.23 -22.43 19.63
N GLY A 292 -8.46 -22.83 19.98
CA GLY A 292 -8.75 -23.47 21.27
C GLY A 292 -8.70 -22.47 22.42
N ASP A 293 -7.84 -22.74 23.41
CA ASP A 293 -7.67 -21.93 24.62
C ASP A 293 -6.39 -21.07 24.61
N GLY A 294 -5.75 -20.91 23.45
CA GLY A 294 -4.53 -20.11 23.31
C GLY A 294 -4.71 -18.59 23.56
N PRO A 295 -3.62 -17.86 23.84
CA PRO A 295 -3.66 -16.42 24.10
C PRO A 295 -3.91 -15.61 22.82
N VAL A 296 -4.38 -14.38 23.00
CA VAL A 296 -4.54 -13.38 21.93
C VAL A 296 -3.26 -12.57 21.85
N PHE A 297 -2.59 -12.64 20.71
CA PHE A 297 -1.46 -11.76 20.43
C PHE A 297 -1.96 -10.49 19.74
N GLY A 298 -1.81 -9.31 20.35
CA GLY A 298 -2.25 -8.04 19.76
C GLY A 298 -1.07 -7.31 19.12
N PHE A 299 -1.12 -7.03 17.81
CA PHE A 299 -0.01 -6.40 17.08
C PHE A 299 -0.22 -4.90 16.87
N ALA A 300 0.77 -4.11 17.28
CA ALA A 300 0.86 -2.68 17.01
C ALA A 300 2.04 -2.40 16.06
N GLN A 301 1.74 -1.85 14.88
CA GLN A 301 2.76 -1.41 13.94
C GLN A 301 3.36 -0.08 14.40
N VAL A 302 4.68 -0.02 14.52
CA VAL A 302 5.46 1.17 14.91
C VAL A 302 6.77 1.24 14.11
N SER A 303 7.54 2.32 14.25
CA SER A 303 8.88 2.39 13.65
C SER A 303 9.85 1.40 14.32
N ASP A 304 10.90 0.98 13.59
CA ASP A 304 11.97 0.14 14.13
C ASP A 304 12.57 0.75 15.42
N ARG A 305 12.74 2.08 15.46
CA ARG A 305 13.25 2.80 16.63
C ARG A 305 12.30 2.69 17.82
N GLN A 306 11.01 2.96 17.62
CA GLN A 306 10.01 2.84 18.69
C GLN A 306 9.92 1.41 19.22
N ALA A 307 10.01 0.40 18.34
CA ALA A 307 10.04 -1.00 18.74
C ALA A 307 11.27 -1.33 19.62
N ARG A 308 12.45 -0.79 19.29
CA ARG A 308 13.65 -0.94 20.13
C ARG A 308 13.53 -0.20 21.46
N ASP A 309 13.01 1.03 21.46
CA ASP A 309 12.85 1.84 22.66
C ASP A 309 11.88 1.16 23.65
N GLN A 310 10.87 0.43 23.15
CA GLN A 310 9.95 -0.36 23.97
C GLN A 310 10.67 -1.42 24.82
N LEU A 311 11.82 -1.96 24.39
CA LEU A 311 12.62 -2.92 25.17
C LEU A 311 13.17 -2.34 26.48
N ALA A 312 13.27 -1.02 26.59
CA ALA A 312 13.69 -0.34 27.81
C ALA A 312 12.52 -0.08 28.79
N SER A 313 11.29 -0.42 28.40
CA SER A 313 10.10 -0.25 29.25
C SER A 313 9.99 -1.37 30.30
N PRO A 314 9.24 -1.16 31.40
CA PRO A 314 9.03 -2.19 32.42
C PRO A 314 8.27 -3.43 31.93
N ASP A 315 7.46 -3.30 30.88
CA ASP A 315 6.70 -4.37 30.26
C ASP A 315 6.81 -4.27 28.73
N PRO A 316 7.94 -4.73 28.16
CA PRO A 316 8.22 -4.57 26.74
C PRO A 316 7.37 -5.49 25.85
N GLY A 317 6.73 -6.53 26.41
CA GLY A 317 6.13 -7.60 25.62
C GLY A 317 7.15 -8.28 24.70
N LEU A 318 6.72 -8.63 23.48
CA LEU A 318 7.61 -9.10 22.41
C LEU A 318 7.62 -8.07 21.28
N VAL A 319 8.80 -7.56 20.95
CA VAL A 319 8.96 -6.54 19.89
C VAL A 319 9.53 -7.16 18.62
N PHE A 320 9.27 -6.56 17.46
CA PHE A 320 9.90 -6.92 16.20
C PHE A 320 10.72 -5.76 15.64
N ALA A 321 11.99 -6.00 15.34
CA ALA A 321 12.95 -5.02 14.84
C ALA A 321 13.96 -5.67 13.87
N SER A 322 14.50 -4.87 12.95
CA SER A 322 15.56 -5.31 12.02
C SER A 322 16.99 -5.08 12.55
N LYS A 323 17.15 -4.21 13.54
CA LYS A 323 18.41 -3.97 14.29
C LYS A 323 18.19 -4.16 15.79
N PRO A 324 19.26 -4.49 16.56
CA PRO A 324 19.15 -4.58 18.01
C PRO A 324 18.98 -3.21 18.67
N ALA A 325 18.39 -3.18 19.86
CA ALA A 325 18.44 -2.04 20.78
C ALA A 325 19.89 -1.62 21.05
N ASP A 326 20.12 -0.31 21.17
CA ASP A 326 21.40 0.21 21.64
C ASP A 326 21.58 -0.21 23.11
N PRO A 327 22.64 -0.97 23.45
CA PRO A 327 22.88 -1.37 24.84
C PRO A 327 22.96 -0.19 25.81
N ALA A 328 23.32 1.01 25.35
CA ALA A 328 23.39 2.21 26.18
C ALA A 328 22.02 2.78 26.57
N THR A 329 20.95 2.45 25.82
CA THR A 329 19.59 2.94 26.09
C THR A 329 18.76 1.98 26.94
N LEU A 330 19.25 0.75 27.13
CA LEU A 330 18.58 -0.25 27.96
C LEU A 330 18.71 0.13 29.44
N THR A 331 17.56 0.20 30.11
CA THR A 331 17.45 0.54 31.55
C THR A 331 17.70 -0.67 32.46
N SER A 332 17.56 -1.89 31.92
CA SER A 332 17.78 -3.13 32.63
C SER A 332 19.19 -3.67 32.39
N ALA A 333 19.84 -4.17 33.45
CA ALA A 333 21.04 -4.99 33.32
C ALA A 333 20.75 -6.38 32.71
N ALA A 334 19.47 -6.72 32.49
CA ALA A 334 19.05 -7.97 31.88
C ALA A 334 19.38 -8.00 30.37
N PRO A 335 19.88 -9.13 29.86
CA PRO A 335 20.12 -9.27 28.44
C PRO A 335 18.79 -9.31 27.67
N VAL A 336 18.71 -8.51 26.60
CA VAL A 336 17.68 -8.68 25.57
C VAL A 336 17.99 -9.97 24.81
N VAL A 337 16.96 -10.79 24.59
CA VAL A 337 17.05 -12.01 23.79
C VAL A 337 16.44 -11.76 22.42
N TYR A 338 17.15 -12.11 21.36
CA TYR A 338 16.75 -11.91 19.97
C TYR A 338 16.53 -13.27 19.26
N ALA A 339 15.39 -13.43 18.61
CA ALA A 339 15.03 -14.60 17.81
C ALA A 339 14.74 -14.17 16.36
N PRO A 340 15.48 -14.64 15.34
CA PRO A 340 15.13 -14.34 13.94
C PRO A 340 13.79 -14.98 13.55
N MET A 341 12.92 -14.23 12.89
CA MET A 341 11.52 -14.63 12.64
C MET A 341 11.17 -14.75 11.15
N ALA A 342 11.60 -13.80 10.33
CA ALA A 342 11.25 -13.77 8.92
C ALA A 342 12.29 -13.02 8.08
N VAL A 343 12.47 -13.45 6.84
CA VAL A 343 13.29 -12.77 5.83
C VAL A 343 12.38 -12.26 4.70
N SER A 344 12.59 -11.03 4.29
CA SER A 344 11.91 -10.38 3.15
C SER A 344 12.85 -9.33 2.54
N GLY A 345 12.46 -8.67 1.47
CA GLY A 345 13.25 -7.61 0.83
C GLY A 345 12.54 -6.27 0.88
N PHE A 346 13.29 -5.18 1.01
CA PHE A 346 12.77 -3.84 0.70
C PHE A 346 13.00 -3.54 -0.78
N GLY A 347 11.93 -3.27 -1.51
CA GLY A 347 11.95 -3.12 -2.96
C GLY A 347 11.26 -1.86 -3.44
N LEU A 348 11.47 -1.59 -4.73
CA LEU A 348 10.73 -0.56 -5.46
C LEU A 348 9.68 -1.27 -6.31
N GLY A 349 8.50 -1.46 -5.72
CA GLY A 349 7.34 -2.07 -6.37
C GLY A 349 6.81 -1.14 -7.45
N PHE A 350 6.48 -1.65 -8.64
CA PHE A 350 6.03 -0.82 -9.76
C PHE A 350 4.88 -1.45 -10.51
N ILE A 351 4.09 -0.58 -11.14
CA ILE A 351 3.15 -0.93 -12.18
C ILE A 351 3.31 0.07 -13.33
N MET A 352 3.65 -0.45 -14.50
CA MET A 352 3.87 0.34 -15.70
C MET A 352 3.25 -0.40 -16.88
N GLU A 353 2.32 0.25 -17.56
CA GLU A 353 1.61 -0.32 -18.70
C GLU A 353 2.01 0.40 -19.98
N ARG A 354 2.16 -0.36 -21.06
CA ARG A 354 2.63 0.12 -22.35
C ARG A 354 1.73 1.21 -22.90
N GLN A 355 2.33 2.34 -23.27
CA GLN A 355 1.66 3.56 -23.72
C GLN A 355 2.42 4.14 -24.92
N ALA A 356 2.24 3.55 -26.10
CA ALA A 356 2.89 4.01 -27.32
C ALA A 356 2.42 5.41 -27.75
N ALA A 357 3.21 6.06 -28.61
CA ALA A 357 2.83 7.34 -29.18
C ALA A 357 1.61 7.19 -30.12
N PRO A 358 0.68 8.18 -30.16
CA PRO A 358 -0.40 8.18 -31.15
C PRO A 358 0.14 8.03 -32.57
N GLY A 359 -0.49 7.15 -33.37
CA GLY A 359 -0.05 6.86 -34.74
C GLY A 359 1.12 5.88 -34.85
N SER A 360 1.53 5.23 -33.76
CA SER A 360 2.51 4.12 -33.80
C SER A 360 2.02 2.99 -34.72
N PRO A 361 2.94 2.21 -35.34
CA PRO A 361 2.57 1.08 -36.18
C PRO A 361 1.61 0.10 -35.48
N PRO A 362 0.68 -0.58 -36.19
CA PRO A 362 -0.30 -1.48 -35.59
C PRO A 362 0.31 -2.56 -34.68
N GLU A 363 1.47 -3.10 -35.04
CA GLU A 363 2.21 -4.11 -34.27
C GLU A 363 2.77 -3.60 -32.93
N ILE A 364 2.89 -2.28 -32.77
CA ILE A 364 3.23 -1.60 -31.52
C ILE A 364 1.94 -1.25 -30.77
N ALA A 365 0.98 -0.63 -31.45
CA ALA A 365 -0.29 -0.19 -30.85
C ALA A 365 -1.07 -1.35 -30.21
N VAL A 366 -1.02 -2.55 -30.80
CA VAL A 366 -1.65 -3.77 -30.25
C VAL A 366 -1.11 -4.21 -28.88
N ARG A 367 0.03 -3.66 -28.46
CA ARG A 367 0.66 -3.96 -27.18
C ARG A 367 0.32 -2.94 -26.09
N ASP A 368 -0.38 -1.86 -26.43
CA ASP A 368 -0.78 -0.84 -25.45
C ASP A 368 -1.65 -1.44 -24.34
N GLY A 369 -1.48 -0.90 -23.14
CA GLY A 369 -2.12 -1.34 -21.91
C GLY A 369 -1.57 -2.63 -21.30
N ARG A 370 -0.69 -3.37 -21.99
CA ARG A 370 -0.02 -4.54 -21.41
C ARG A 370 1.04 -4.12 -20.38
N PRO A 371 1.29 -4.90 -19.33
CA PRO A 371 2.34 -4.59 -18.37
C PRO A 371 3.73 -4.60 -19.02
N ILE A 372 4.57 -3.67 -18.61
CA ILE A 372 6.02 -3.73 -18.72
C ILE A 372 6.50 -4.57 -17.53
N THR A 373 7.23 -5.64 -17.80
CA THR A 373 7.55 -6.66 -16.78
C THR A 373 8.93 -6.49 -16.16
N GLU A 374 9.75 -5.58 -16.66
CA GLU A 374 11.10 -5.33 -16.16
C GLU A 374 11.34 -3.82 -15.98
N LEU A 375 11.90 -3.46 -14.82
CA LEU A 375 12.38 -2.12 -14.51
C LEU A 375 13.75 -2.24 -13.85
N LYS A 376 14.77 -1.59 -14.41
CA LYS A 376 16.15 -1.57 -13.91
C LYS A 376 16.49 -0.19 -13.37
N LEU A 377 16.91 -0.12 -12.11
CA LEU A 377 17.24 1.14 -11.44
C LEU A 377 18.65 1.12 -10.85
N THR A 378 19.43 2.16 -11.16
CA THR A 378 20.72 2.44 -10.54
C THR A 378 20.54 3.23 -9.24
N PRO A 379 21.52 3.24 -8.33
CA PRO A 379 21.55 4.13 -7.19
C PRO A 379 21.24 5.60 -7.52
N ARG A 380 21.82 6.13 -8.62
CA ARG A 380 21.59 7.52 -9.05
C ARG A 380 20.17 7.75 -9.55
N LEU A 381 19.58 6.82 -10.30
CA LEU A 381 18.18 6.91 -10.73
C LEU A 381 17.21 6.93 -9.53
N VAL A 382 17.46 6.09 -8.52
CA VAL A 382 16.66 6.13 -7.28
C VAL A 382 16.86 7.45 -6.53
N ALA A 383 18.10 7.96 -6.44
CA ALA A 383 18.37 9.27 -5.86
C ALA A 383 17.60 10.40 -6.57
N LYS A 384 17.57 10.43 -7.91
CA LYS A 384 16.81 11.40 -8.70
C LYS A 384 15.30 11.37 -8.38
N LEU A 385 14.72 10.17 -8.26
CA LEU A 385 13.30 9.97 -7.92
C LEU A 385 12.96 10.37 -6.47
N LEU A 386 13.91 10.28 -5.54
CA LEU A 386 13.69 10.61 -4.12
C LEU A 386 14.01 12.07 -3.75
N THR A 387 14.54 12.87 -4.67
CA THR A 387 15.06 14.21 -4.38
C THR A 387 14.31 15.34 -5.06
N GLN A 388 13.11 15.09 -5.60
CA GLN A 388 12.32 16.12 -6.29
C GLN A 388 13.14 16.88 -7.37
N SER A 389 13.98 16.14 -8.11
CA SER A 389 14.94 16.72 -9.06
C SER A 389 14.41 16.77 -10.50
N TYR A 390 13.34 16.05 -10.83
CA TYR A 390 12.66 16.18 -12.12
C TYR A 390 11.83 17.48 -12.18
N GLN A 391 11.70 18.12 -13.34
CA GLN A 391 10.95 19.39 -13.43
C GLN A 391 9.51 19.25 -12.92
N ASP A 392 8.81 18.19 -13.32
CA ASP A 392 7.41 17.96 -12.98
C ASP A 392 7.20 17.46 -11.53
N SER A 393 8.29 17.30 -10.75
CA SER A 393 8.22 16.90 -9.33
C SER A 393 7.92 18.06 -8.39
N VAL A 394 8.10 19.31 -8.85
CA VAL A 394 7.82 20.53 -8.08
C VAL A 394 6.95 21.49 -8.88
N PRO A 395 6.02 22.21 -8.24
CA PRO A 395 5.19 23.18 -8.93
C PRO A 395 6.01 24.41 -9.33
N GLY A 396 5.81 24.89 -10.56
CA GLY A 396 6.40 26.16 -11.02
C GLY A 396 7.91 26.13 -11.27
N VAL A 397 8.42 25.00 -11.76
CA VAL A 397 9.80 24.71 -12.21
C VAL A 397 10.78 25.88 -11.98
N PRO A 398 11.58 25.84 -10.91
CA PRO A 398 12.64 26.80 -10.67
C PRO A 398 13.65 26.87 -11.82
N GLU A 399 14.20 28.05 -12.10
CA GLU A 399 15.14 28.28 -13.21
C GLU A 399 16.33 27.31 -13.21
N TYR A 400 16.87 27.00 -12.03
CA TYR A 400 18.02 26.09 -11.90
C TYR A 400 17.70 24.62 -12.24
N LEU A 401 16.43 24.24 -12.34
CA LEU A 401 15.97 22.92 -12.77
C LEU A 401 15.49 22.93 -14.24
N ALA A 402 15.53 24.06 -14.94
CA ALA A 402 14.91 24.21 -16.27
C ALA A 402 15.51 23.30 -17.35
N ASP A 403 16.76 22.86 -17.17
CA ASP A 403 17.45 21.94 -18.09
C ASP A 403 17.36 20.46 -17.66
N ASN A 404 16.84 20.17 -16.46
CA ASN A 404 16.66 18.79 -16.02
C ASN A 404 15.62 18.07 -16.87
N PRO A 405 15.67 16.72 -16.98
CA PRO A 405 14.56 15.96 -17.54
C PRO A 405 13.24 16.31 -16.83
N THR A 406 12.15 16.42 -17.58
CA THR A 406 10.84 16.71 -16.98
C THR A 406 10.34 15.58 -16.10
N ARG A 407 10.70 14.33 -16.45
CA ARG A 407 10.25 13.08 -15.82
C ARG A 407 11.15 11.91 -16.20
N LEU A 408 10.98 10.78 -15.51
CA LEU A 408 11.82 9.57 -15.65
C LEU A 408 11.94 9.07 -17.10
N ARG A 409 10.84 9.06 -17.86
CA ARG A 409 10.84 8.56 -19.25
C ARG A 409 11.79 9.30 -20.19
N VAL A 410 12.02 10.59 -19.97
CA VAL A 410 12.91 11.39 -20.83
C VAL A 410 14.31 11.53 -20.23
N ASP A 411 14.56 10.88 -19.09
CA ASP A 411 15.89 10.75 -18.51
C ASP A 411 16.72 9.76 -19.36
N LYS A 412 17.83 10.24 -19.92
CA LYS A 412 18.66 9.44 -20.82
C LYS A 412 19.34 8.28 -20.10
N GLU A 413 19.74 8.46 -18.84
CA GLU A 413 20.31 7.37 -18.03
C GLU A 413 19.25 6.26 -17.82
N PHE A 414 18.00 6.64 -17.58
CA PHE A 414 16.92 5.69 -17.42
C PHE A 414 16.70 4.86 -18.70
N LEU A 415 16.66 5.52 -19.85
CA LEU A 415 16.42 4.89 -21.15
C LEU A 415 17.56 3.95 -21.59
N GLU A 416 18.79 4.18 -21.15
CA GLU A 416 19.92 3.27 -21.40
C GLU A 416 19.72 1.90 -20.78
N HIS A 417 19.15 1.86 -19.57
CA HIS A 417 18.88 0.61 -18.86
C HIS A 417 17.51 0.03 -19.19
N ASN A 418 16.59 0.85 -19.72
CA ASN A 418 15.19 0.50 -19.95
C ASN A 418 14.72 0.95 -21.35
N PRO A 419 15.29 0.39 -22.45
CA PRO A 419 15.02 0.87 -23.81
C PRO A 419 13.57 0.69 -24.27
N GLU A 420 12.80 -0.23 -23.67
CA GLU A 420 11.38 -0.44 -23.98
C GLU A 420 10.54 0.85 -23.77
N PHE A 421 10.97 1.71 -22.84
CA PHE A 421 10.29 2.97 -22.53
C PHE A 421 10.45 4.05 -23.62
N VAL A 422 11.41 3.88 -24.54
CA VAL A 422 11.48 4.74 -25.74
C VAL A 422 10.22 4.58 -26.59
N THR A 423 9.76 3.34 -26.74
CA THR A 423 8.57 3.01 -27.54
C THR A 423 7.29 3.19 -26.73
N TYR A 424 7.23 2.61 -25.53
CA TYR A 424 5.99 2.48 -24.78
C TYR A 424 5.86 3.43 -23.60
N GLY A 425 6.83 4.33 -23.41
CA GLY A 425 6.75 5.28 -22.32
C GLY A 425 5.84 6.47 -22.63
N PHE A 426 5.52 6.79 -23.88
CA PHE A 426 5.12 8.13 -24.35
C PHE A 426 4.26 8.98 -23.38
N LEU A 427 3.19 8.42 -22.81
CA LEU A 427 2.26 9.13 -21.90
C LEU A 427 2.63 9.11 -20.41
N MET A 428 3.65 8.35 -20.00
CA MET A 428 4.06 8.18 -18.61
C MET A 428 4.56 9.48 -17.97
N GLN A 429 4.13 9.72 -16.73
CA GLN A 429 4.37 10.94 -15.93
C GLN A 429 5.14 10.67 -14.63
N THR A 430 5.93 9.59 -14.59
CA THR A 430 6.63 9.16 -13.37
C THR A 430 7.77 10.13 -13.02
N VAL A 431 7.69 10.74 -11.84
CA VAL A 431 8.65 11.77 -11.35
C VAL A 431 9.21 11.45 -9.96
N ASP A 432 8.59 10.53 -9.24
CA ASP A 432 8.93 10.19 -7.87
C ASP A 432 8.55 8.74 -7.53
N ILE A 433 8.99 8.30 -6.35
CA ILE A 433 8.57 7.06 -5.70
C ILE A 433 7.57 7.44 -4.61
N LEU A 434 6.40 6.79 -4.59
CA LEU A 434 5.47 6.90 -3.47
C LEU A 434 6.08 6.19 -2.26
N ALA A 435 6.52 6.97 -1.29
CA ALA A 435 7.30 6.49 -0.16
C ALA A 435 6.51 6.56 1.16
N PRO A 436 6.73 5.64 2.10
CA PRO A 436 6.07 5.66 3.40
C PRO A 436 6.59 6.81 4.28
N SER A 437 5.75 7.25 5.21
CA SER A 437 6.05 8.32 6.16
C SER A 437 6.75 7.84 7.45
N ILE A 438 6.74 6.53 7.70
CA ILE A 438 7.30 5.91 8.90
C ILE A 438 8.81 5.75 8.76
N ASP A 439 9.56 6.21 9.77
CA ASP A 439 11.00 5.98 9.88
C ASP A 439 11.31 4.48 10.01
N GLN A 440 12.27 3.98 9.22
CA GLN A 440 12.66 2.58 9.24
C GLN A 440 14.16 2.38 9.04
N ASP A 441 14.70 1.32 9.63
CA ASP A 441 16.11 0.97 9.51
C ASP A 441 16.48 0.57 8.08
N VAL A 442 15.54 -0.06 7.36
CA VAL A 442 15.75 -0.46 5.98
C VAL A 442 15.78 0.74 5.04
N THR A 443 15.11 1.85 5.38
CA THR A 443 15.22 3.12 4.66
C THR A 443 16.63 3.67 4.80
N ALA A 444 17.24 3.57 5.98
CA ALA A 444 18.66 3.89 6.15
C ALA A 444 19.56 2.95 5.34
N ALA A 445 19.22 1.67 5.20
CA ALA A 445 19.95 0.75 4.33
C ALA A 445 19.84 1.14 2.83
N LEU A 446 18.66 1.58 2.36
CA LEU A 446 18.47 2.13 1.02
C LEU A 446 19.36 3.37 0.81
N TRP A 447 19.35 4.32 1.73
CA TRP A 447 20.20 5.51 1.62
C TRP A 447 21.69 5.18 1.73
N ALA A 448 22.07 4.16 2.49
CA ALA A 448 23.44 3.66 2.53
C ALA A 448 23.86 3.02 1.20
N TRP A 449 22.97 2.24 0.56
CA TRP A 449 23.17 1.72 -0.79
C TRP A 449 23.37 2.86 -1.80
N ILE A 450 22.50 3.88 -1.77
CA ILE A 450 22.65 5.09 -2.61
C ILE A 450 23.97 5.80 -2.35
N ASN A 451 24.31 6.04 -1.09
CA ASN A 451 25.50 6.79 -0.69
C ASN A 451 26.81 6.07 -1.02
N SER A 452 26.77 4.74 -1.16
CA SER A 452 27.93 3.94 -1.52
C SER A 452 28.29 3.99 -3.00
N ASP A 453 27.32 4.34 -3.84
CA ASP A 453 27.54 4.50 -5.26
C ASP A 453 28.14 5.88 -5.53
N LYS A 454 29.31 5.87 -6.18
CA LYS A 454 30.05 7.10 -6.45
C LYS A 454 29.25 8.09 -7.31
N GLU A 455 28.55 7.59 -8.32
CA GLU A 455 27.80 8.43 -9.25
C GLU A 455 26.59 9.08 -8.58
N ALA A 456 25.89 8.34 -7.73
CA ALA A 456 24.78 8.85 -6.93
C ALA A 456 25.25 9.86 -5.88
N ARG A 457 26.36 9.57 -5.17
CA ARG A 457 26.93 10.50 -4.18
C ARG A 457 27.36 11.81 -4.84
N GLU A 458 28.10 11.75 -5.95
CA GLU A 458 28.51 12.94 -6.69
C GLU A 458 27.30 13.78 -7.16
N PHE A 459 26.23 13.13 -7.63
CA PHE A 459 24.98 13.81 -7.98
C PHE A 459 24.35 14.54 -6.79
N LEU A 460 24.21 13.88 -5.64
CA LEU A 460 23.69 14.47 -4.41
C LEU A 460 24.58 15.59 -3.84
N ASP A 461 25.88 15.58 -4.17
CA ASP A 461 26.81 16.66 -3.84
C ASP A 461 26.75 17.84 -4.82
N GLY A 462 25.93 17.76 -5.87
CA GLY A 462 25.66 18.84 -6.82
C GLY A 462 26.41 18.72 -8.14
N LYS A 463 27.14 17.63 -8.39
CA LYS A 463 27.74 17.38 -9.70
C LYS A 463 26.63 16.98 -10.68
N PRO A 464 26.50 17.65 -11.84
CA PRO A 464 25.56 17.19 -12.86
C PRO A 464 25.86 15.75 -13.29
N ASP A 465 24.82 14.99 -13.62
CA ASP A 465 25.00 13.70 -14.28
C ASP A 465 25.60 13.87 -15.71
N PRO A 466 25.97 12.78 -16.40
CA PRO A 466 26.52 12.87 -17.76
C PRO A 466 25.61 13.57 -18.79
N TYR A 467 24.33 13.74 -18.49
CA TYR A 467 23.31 14.34 -19.34
C TYR A 467 22.94 15.77 -18.93
N GLY A 468 23.57 16.31 -17.88
CA GLY A 468 23.36 17.67 -17.38
C GLY A 468 22.30 17.78 -16.28
N MET A 469 21.68 16.69 -15.83
CA MET A 469 20.71 16.75 -14.74
C MET A 469 21.40 17.09 -13.43
N VAL A 470 20.89 18.08 -12.69
CA VAL A 470 21.36 18.49 -11.37
C VAL A 470 20.38 18.09 -10.27
N VAL A 471 20.87 17.89 -9.05
CA VAL A 471 20.00 17.65 -7.89
C VAL A 471 19.25 18.91 -7.49
N ASN A 472 18.01 18.75 -7.00
CA ASN A 472 17.28 19.83 -6.35
C ASN A 472 18.11 20.41 -5.19
N LYS A 473 18.24 21.73 -5.12
CA LYS A 473 19.13 22.39 -4.14
C LYS A 473 18.76 22.12 -2.68
N ASN A 474 17.49 21.81 -2.42
CA ASN A 474 17.01 21.46 -1.08
C ASN A 474 17.52 20.08 -0.59
N TYR A 475 18.10 19.29 -1.49
CA TYR A 475 18.67 17.98 -1.26
C TYR A 475 20.20 17.96 -1.47
N LEU A 476 20.84 19.13 -1.60
CA LEU A 476 22.31 19.20 -1.72
C LEU A 476 22.98 18.73 -0.43
N LYS A 477 23.99 17.87 -0.59
CA LYS A 477 24.86 17.41 0.50
C LYS A 477 24.08 16.78 1.67
N LEU A 478 23.02 16.02 1.38
CA LEU A 478 22.31 15.25 2.39
C LEU A 478 23.29 14.42 3.22
N ALA A 479 23.14 14.51 4.54
CA ALA A 479 23.84 13.69 5.50
C ALA A 479 23.22 12.29 5.50
N LEU A 480 23.78 11.39 4.68
CA LEU A 480 23.29 10.02 4.54
C LEU A 480 24.14 9.04 5.38
N PRO A 481 23.55 7.93 5.86
CA PRO A 481 22.16 7.51 5.67
C PRO A 481 21.16 8.20 6.61
N VAL A 482 19.89 8.26 6.21
CA VAL A 482 18.75 8.72 7.03
C VAL A 482 17.67 7.64 7.10
N GLU A 483 16.83 7.64 8.13
CA GLU A 483 15.81 6.60 8.34
C GLU A 483 14.46 6.89 7.67
N ASN A 484 14.35 7.99 6.92
CA ASN A 484 13.10 8.46 6.33
C ASN A 484 13.27 8.96 4.88
N PHE A 485 12.19 9.49 4.32
CA PHE A 485 12.17 10.11 3.00
C PHE A 485 11.94 11.61 3.15
N PRO A 486 13.02 12.43 3.22
CA PRO A 486 12.87 13.87 3.34
C PRO A 486 12.08 14.43 2.17
N LYS A 487 11.11 15.26 2.50
CA LYS A 487 10.29 16.03 1.55
C LYS A 487 10.72 17.49 1.61
N ALA A 488 11.97 17.74 1.19
CA ALA A 488 12.72 18.96 1.51
C ALA A 488 12.31 20.18 0.66
N ASP A 489 11.77 19.96 -0.54
CA ASP A 489 11.24 21.06 -1.36
C ASP A 489 9.74 21.24 -1.11
N LEU A 490 9.41 22.32 -0.40
CA LEU A 490 8.05 22.71 -0.04
C LEU A 490 7.45 23.77 -0.97
N SER A 491 8.03 23.97 -2.17
CA SER A 491 7.61 25.00 -3.10
C SER A 491 6.11 24.93 -3.40
N CYS A 492 5.50 26.11 -3.47
CA CYS A 492 4.11 26.30 -3.84
C CYS A 492 3.99 27.40 -4.90
N VAL A 493 3.06 27.24 -5.83
CA VAL A 493 2.66 28.32 -6.73
C VAL A 493 1.17 28.52 -6.70
N THR A 494 0.73 29.78 -6.71
CA THR A 494 -0.69 30.10 -6.84
C THR A 494 -1.12 29.89 -8.29
N ARG A 495 -2.24 29.20 -8.47
CA ARG A 495 -2.91 28.98 -9.76
C ARG A 495 -4.39 29.25 -9.62
N GLU A 496 -5.01 29.64 -10.71
CA GLU A 496 -6.45 29.89 -10.77
C GLU A 496 -7.14 28.70 -11.46
N PHE A 497 -8.14 28.13 -10.79
CA PHE A 497 -8.94 27.02 -11.27
C PHE A 497 -10.41 27.42 -11.19
N ASN A 498 -11.11 27.52 -12.32
CA ASN A 498 -12.51 27.95 -12.37
C ASN A 498 -12.80 29.26 -11.58
N GLY A 499 -11.88 30.23 -11.63
CA GLY A 499 -11.99 31.50 -10.91
C GLY A 499 -11.57 31.44 -9.43
N VAL A 500 -11.26 30.26 -8.89
CA VAL A 500 -10.75 30.08 -7.53
C VAL A 500 -9.22 30.06 -7.55
N LYS A 501 -8.60 31.02 -6.85
CA LYS A 501 -7.14 31.04 -6.65
C LYS A 501 -6.77 30.08 -5.53
N ALA A 502 -5.87 29.15 -5.82
CA ALA A 502 -5.46 28.13 -4.88
C ALA A 502 -3.93 27.89 -4.94
N PRO A 503 -3.30 27.58 -3.79
CA PRO A 503 -1.91 27.16 -3.77
C PRO A 503 -1.79 25.72 -4.30
N LEU A 504 -0.87 25.52 -5.24
CA LEU A 504 -0.44 24.20 -5.70
C LEU A 504 0.95 23.95 -5.11
N CYS A 505 1.02 23.05 -4.13
CA CYS A 505 2.23 22.77 -3.35
C CYS A 505 2.80 21.38 -3.67
N ALA A 506 4.13 21.25 -3.65
CA ALA A 506 4.81 19.98 -3.90
C ALA A 506 4.32 18.86 -2.97
N GLN A 507 4.18 19.15 -1.66
CA GLN A 507 3.74 18.16 -0.67
C GLN A 507 2.30 17.68 -0.86
N THR A 508 1.41 18.58 -1.26
CA THR A 508 0.01 18.24 -1.50
C THR A 508 -0.13 17.43 -2.79
N LEU A 509 0.67 17.73 -3.81
CA LEU A 509 0.70 16.99 -5.07
C LEU A 509 1.33 15.60 -4.93
N ARG A 510 2.38 15.49 -4.11
CA ARG A 510 3.25 14.32 -3.99
C ARG A 510 3.47 13.94 -2.52
N PRO A 511 2.42 13.54 -1.79
CA PRO A 511 2.53 13.22 -0.37
C PRO A 511 3.36 11.95 -0.13
N LEU A 512 3.66 11.70 1.15
CA LEU A 512 4.08 10.38 1.60
C LEU A 512 2.83 9.54 1.89
N ALA A 513 2.93 8.23 1.68
CA ALA A 513 1.94 7.28 2.17
C ALA A 513 2.10 7.10 3.69
N ALA A 514 1.03 6.70 4.37
CA ALA A 514 1.06 6.38 5.79
C ALA A 514 2.11 5.29 6.08
N ASP A 515 2.11 4.23 5.28
CA ASP A 515 2.98 3.06 5.41
C ASP A 515 3.25 2.41 4.03
N MET A 516 4.00 1.31 3.99
CA MET A 516 4.28 0.59 2.73
C MET A 516 3.02 -0.02 2.15
N HIS A 517 2.10 -0.48 3.01
CA HIS A 517 0.85 -1.07 2.62
C HIS A 517 -0.03 -0.11 1.81
N GLU A 518 -0.22 1.12 2.30
CA GLU A 518 -0.92 2.18 1.57
C GLU A 518 -0.18 2.54 0.28
N ALA A 519 1.15 2.65 0.32
CA ALA A 519 1.94 2.95 -0.88
C ALA A 519 1.75 1.89 -1.98
N GLY A 520 1.87 0.61 -1.62
CA GLY A 520 1.71 -0.51 -2.56
C GLY A 520 0.29 -0.61 -3.09
N ARG A 521 -0.71 -0.49 -2.22
CA ARG A 521 -2.12 -0.48 -2.60
C ARG A 521 -2.43 0.67 -3.56
N ALA A 522 -2.02 1.89 -3.22
CA ALA A 522 -2.27 3.09 -4.02
C ALA A 522 -1.66 2.96 -5.41
N VAL A 523 -0.38 2.59 -5.50
CA VAL A 523 0.30 2.37 -6.78
C VAL A 523 -0.36 1.29 -7.62
N SER A 524 -0.79 0.16 -7.02
CA SER A 524 -1.50 -0.89 -7.76
C SER A 524 -2.77 -0.37 -8.45
N ARG A 525 -3.45 0.60 -7.85
CA ARG A 525 -4.66 1.24 -8.39
C ARG A 525 -4.38 2.43 -9.31
N GLY A 526 -3.11 2.79 -9.53
CA GLY A 526 -2.74 4.02 -10.24
C GLY A 526 -3.06 5.28 -9.44
N ASP A 527 -3.15 5.21 -8.12
CA ASP A 527 -3.45 6.33 -7.22
C ASP A 527 -2.15 6.93 -6.65
N SER A 528 -1.88 8.20 -6.94
CA SER A 528 -0.67 8.86 -6.44
C SER A 528 -0.82 9.43 -5.02
N LEU A 529 -2.00 9.28 -4.39
CA LEU A 529 -2.42 9.91 -3.13
C LEU A 529 -2.42 11.45 -3.13
N GLY A 530 -2.01 12.06 -4.24
CA GLY A 530 -1.90 13.51 -4.41
C GLY A 530 -3.26 14.19 -4.35
N ARG A 531 -3.24 15.48 -4.05
CA ARG A 531 -4.41 16.36 -4.09
C ARG A 531 -4.13 17.60 -4.94
N THR A 532 -5.15 18.07 -5.61
CA THR A 532 -5.14 19.30 -6.42
C THR A 532 -6.33 20.17 -6.06
N PRO A 533 -6.26 21.49 -6.33
CA PRO A 533 -7.42 22.36 -6.19
C PRO A 533 -8.60 21.85 -7.02
N SER A 534 -9.78 21.84 -6.41
CA SER A 534 -11.04 21.41 -7.05
C SER A 534 -11.64 22.45 -8.00
N GLY A 535 -11.16 23.70 -7.91
CA GLY A 535 -11.82 24.85 -8.54
C GLY A 535 -13.11 25.27 -7.85
N LEU A 536 -13.42 24.70 -6.68
CA LEU A 536 -14.52 25.07 -5.81
C LEU A 536 -13.97 25.62 -4.49
N ALA A 537 -14.80 26.33 -3.74
CA ALA A 537 -14.48 26.72 -2.36
C ALA A 537 -14.57 25.50 -1.42
N ASP A 538 -13.86 25.54 -0.31
CA ASP A 538 -13.95 24.50 0.72
C ASP A 538 -15.38 24.49 1.31
N PRO A 539 -16.01 23.30 1.43
CA PRO A 539 -17.40 23.21 1.90
C PRO A 539 -17.57 23.57 3.38
N ASN A 540 -16.51 23.47 4.19
CA ASN A 540 -16.51 23.83 5.61
C ASN A 540 -16.08 25.28 5.84
N ASP A 541 -15.21 25.82 4.97
CA ASP A 541 -14.81 27.22 4.96
C ASP A 541 -14.79 27.81 3.53
N PRO A 542 -15.89 28.44 3.08
CA PRO A 542 -15.98 28.99 1.74
C PRO A 542 -14.97 30.10 1.39
N THR A 543 -14.19 30.58 2.36
CA THR A 543 -13.10 31.54 2.11
C THR A 543 -11.81 30.87 1.63
N LEU A 544 -11.69 29.55 1.79
CA LEU A 544 -10.55 28.76 1.39
C LEU A 544 -10.84 27.99 0.09
N PRO A 545 -9.82 27.68 -0.73
CA PRO A 545 -9.98 26.80 -1.86
C PRO A 545 -10.20 25.35 -1.41
N GLY A 546 -11.18 24.67 -1.99
CA GLY A 546 -11.40 23.25 -1.79
C GLY A 546 -10.40 22.42 -2.59
N PHE A 547 -9.95 21.30 -2.02
CA PHE A 547 -9.05 20.35 -2.66
C PHE A 547 -9.75 19.02 -2.95
N GLN A 548 -9.35 18.37 -4.02
CA GLN A 548 -9.78 17.03 -4.40
C GLN A 548 -8.57 16.11 -4.59
N LYS A 549 -8.78 14.80 -4.53
CA LYS A 549 -7.73 13.84 -4.89
C LYS A 549 -7.40 13.94 -6.37
N VAL A 550 -6.13 13.72 -6.72
CA VAL A 550 -5.70 13.48 -8.09
C VAL A 550 -6.37 12.19 -8.55
N GLY A 551 -6.99 12.22 -9.74
CA GLY A 551 -7.65 11.04 -10.31
C GLY A 551 -6.64 9.90 -10.51
N ARG A 552 -7.11 8.66 -10.33
CA ARG A 552 -6.28 7.48 -10.56
C ARG A 552 -5.93 7.38 -12.05
N LEU A 553 -4.74 6.87 -12.35
CA LEU A 553 -4.39 6.49 -13.71
C LEU A 553 -5.26 5.30 -14.13
N PRO A 554 -5.97 5.38 -15.28
CA PRO A 554 -6.83 4.29 -15.72
C PRO A 554 -6.02 3.05 -16.07
N VAL A 555 -6.64 1.87 -15.95
CA VAL A 555 -6.05 0.60 -16.36
C VAL A 555 -5.61 0.65 -17.83
N GLY A 556 -4.42 0.16 -18.09
CA GLY A 556 -3.71 0.27 -19.36
C GLY A 556 -2.93 1.57 -19.55
N ARG A 557 -2.91 2.49 -18.57
CA ARG A 557 -2.10 3.72 -18.57
C ARG A 557 -1.40 4.00 -17.24
N ARG A 558 -1.37 3.03 -16.32
CA ARG A 558 -0.67 3.18 -15.04
C ARG A 558 0.84 3.23 -15.25
N ALA A 559 1.52 4.08 -14.48
CA ALA A 559 2.98 4.24 -14.51
C ALA A 559 3.48 4.85 -13.19
N GLN A 560 3.58 4.03 -12.15
CA GLN A 560 3.94 4.45 -10.80
C GLN A 560 4.87 3.45 -10.10
N ILE A 561 5.60 3.95 -9.11
CA ILE A 561 6.57 3.20 -8.29
C ILE A 561 6.28 3.50 -6.82
N ALA A 562 6.30 2.47 -5.97
CA ALA A 562 6.19 2.57 -4.52
C ALA A 562 7.43 1.96 -3.84
N ALA A 563 7.83 2.54 -2.71
CA ALA A 563 8.77 1.91 -1.79
C ALA A 563 8.01 0.96 -0.86
N VAL A 564 8.24 -0.35 -1.02
CA VAL A 564 7.46 -1.39 -0.34
C VAL A 564 8.33 -2.59 -0.01
N ASP A 565 7.90 -3.41 0.94
CA ASP A 565 8.50 -4.72 1.13
C ASP A 565 7.98 -5.73 0.07
N THR A 566 8.69 -6.86 -0.09
CA THR A 566 8.36 -7.91 -1.06
C THR A 566 7.02 -8.58 -0.80
N VAL A 567 6.52 -8.59 0.43
CA VAL A 567 5.22 -9.15 0.83
C VAL A 567 4.12 -8.22 0.34
N THR A 568 4.21 -6.93 0.64
CA THR A 568 3.28 -5.91 0.13
C THR A 568 3.25 -5.89 -1.40
N ALA A 569 4.42 -5.98 -2.05
CA ALA A 569 4.49 -6.07 -3.51
C ALA A 569 3.71 -7.29 -4.04
N LYS A 570 3.92 -8.48 -3.46
CA LYS A 570 3.18 -9.70 -3.86
C LYS A 570 1.68 -9.58 -3.57
N ARG A 571 1.30 -9.04 -2.41
CA ARG A 571 -0.10 -8.85 -2.00
C ARG A 571 -0.88 -7.98 -2.96
N TYR A 572 -0.25 -6.96 -3.55
CA TYR A 572 -0.89 -6.05 -4.49
C TYR A 572 -0.56 -6.28 -5.96
N GLY A 573 0.08 -7.41 -6.30
CA GLY A 573 0.39 -7.76 -7.68
C GLY A 573 1.45 -6.84 -8.33
N LEU A 574 2.24 -6.14 -7.52
CA LEU A 574 3.31 -5.28 -8.02
C LEU A 574 4.52 -6.13 -8.42
N LEU A 575 5.13 -5.75 -9.54
CA LEU A 575 6.46 -6.22 -9.89
C LEU A 575 7.49 -5.43 -9.09
N VAL A 576 8.66 -6.00 -8.81
CA VAL A 576 9.72 -5.30 -8.06
C VAL A 576 10.87 -4.97 -9.00
N ALA A 577 11.31 -3.72 -8.98
CA ALA A 577 12.41 -3.27 -9.82
C ALA A 577 13.71 -4.04 -9.49
N LYS A 578 14.49 -4.35 -10.52
CA LYS A 578 15.84 -4.87 -10.38
C LYS A 578 16.77 -3.72 -9.96
N LEU A 579 17.42 -3.87 -8.82
CA LEU A 579 18.35 -2.86 -8.30
C LEU A 579 19.78 -3.27 -8.65
N ARG A 580 20.58 -2.30 -9.12
CA ARG A 580 22.01 -2.54 -9.33
C ARG A 580 22.71 -2.71 -7.98
N ASN A 581 23.23 -3.90 -7.70
CA ASN A 581 24.02 -4.16 -6.48
C ASN A 581 25.46 -3.62 -6.61
N ALA A 582 26.25 -3.72 -5.53
CA ALA A 582 27.63 -3.22 -5.53
C ALA A 582 28.61 -4.03 -6.41
N ALA A 583 28.16 -5.16 -6.99
CA ALA A 583 28.88 -5.89 -8.03
C ALA A 583 28.59 -5.35 -9.45
N GLY A 584 27.63 -4.43 -9.60
CA GLY A 584 27.20 -3.88 -10.89
C GLY A 584 26.04 -4.63 -11.55
N GLU A 585 25.52 -5.68 -10.91
CA GLU A 585 24.47 -6.55 -11.44
C GLU A 585 23.08 -6.06 -11.05
N PHE A 586 22.11 -6.14 -11.97
CA PHE A 586 20.71 -5.80 -11.70
C PHE A 586 19.97 -7.02 -11.14
N VAL A 587 19.71 -7.02 -9.84
CA VAL A 587 19.16 -8.17 -9.11
C VAL A 587 17.71 -7.91 -8.69
N GLU A 588 16.84 -8.88 -8.95
CA GLU A 588 15.46 -8.93 -8.45
C GLU A 588 15.41 -9.61 -7.06
N PRO A 589 14.49 -9.26 -6.15
CA PRO A 589 14.34 -9.96 -4.87
C PRO A 589 13.56 -11.28 -5.01
N THR A 590 14.28 -12.31 -5.43
CA THR A 590 13.81 -13.71 -5.46
C THR A 590 14.27 -14.44 -4.20
N ASP A 591 13.68 -15.60 -3.88
CA ASP A 591 14.12 -16.44 -2.76
C ASP A 591 15.64 -16.70 -2.80
N ALA A 592 16.18 -16.96 -3.99
CA ALA A 592 17.61 -17.24 -4.17
C ALA A 592 18.49 -16.01 -3.90
N SER A 593 18.09 -14.83 -4.37
CA SER A 593 18.86 -13.60 -4.18
C SER A 593 18.69 -12.98 -2.80
N LEU A 594 17.54 -13.18 -2.15
CA LEU A 594 17.34 -12.88 -0.73
C LEU A 594 18.19 -13.81 0.14
N LEU A 595 18.24 -15.11 -0.15
CA LEU A 595 19.11 -16.04 0.56
C LEU A 595 20.60 -15.68 0.38
N ALA A 596 21.00 -15.26 -0.83
CA ALA A 596 22.33 -14.72 -1.06
C ALA A 596 22.58 -13.45 -0.22
N GLY A 597 21.60 -12.54 -0.12
CA GLY A 597 21.67 -11.36 0.75
C GLY A 597 21.80 -11.70 2.23
N VAL A 598 21.07 -12.70 2.73
CA VAL A 598 21.18 -13.19 4.13
C VAL A 598 22.61 -13.66 4.44
N ARG A 599 23.25 -14.37 3.51
CA ARG A 599 24.64 -14.86 3.69
C ARG A 599 25.67 -13.74 3.76
N GLU A 600 25.31 -12.56 3.27
CA GLU A 600 26.19 -11.40 3.17
C GLU A 600 25.93 -10.37 4.28
N MET A 601 24.97 -10.65 5.19
CA MET A 601 24.67 -9.77 6.32
C MET A 601 25.88 -9.61 7.25
N VAL A 602 25.98 -8.45 7.87
CA VAL A 602 27.13 -8.05 8.70
C VAL A 602 26.79 -8.07 10.18
N PRO A 603 27.75 -8.36 11.08
CA PRO A 603 27.51 -8.30 12.52
C PRO A 603 27.01 -6.92 12.98
N SER A 604 25.99 -6.90 13.85
CA SER A 604 25.44 -5.66 14.42
C SER A 604 26.21 -5.14 15.65
N GLY A 605 27.16 -5.92 16.16
CA GLY A 605 27.79 -5.71 17.47
C GLY A 605 27.09 -6.43 18.63
N VAL A 606 25.86 -6.90 18.45
CA VAL A 606 25.17 -7.79 19.40
C VAL A 606 25.33 -9.25 18.96
N PRO A 607 25.76 -10.17 19.86
CA PRO A 607 25.94 -11.58 19.52
C PRO A 607 24.70 -12.22 18.91
N GLY A 608 24.87 -12.91 17.78
CA GLY A 608 23.78 -13.56 17.05
C GLY A 608 22.89 -12.62 16.24
N VAL A 609 23.04 -11.30 16.34
CA VAL A 609 22.25 -10.35 15.55
C VAL A 609 23.08 -9.79 14.41
N VAL A 610 22.64 -10.02 13.19
CA VAL A 610 23.20 -9.47 11.95
C VAL A 610 22.26 -8.44 11.33
N ALA A 611 22.83 -7.48 10.60
CA ALA A 611 22.12 -6.40 9.93
C ALA A 611 22.27 -6.50 8.39
N THR A 612 21.33 -5.89 7.67
CA THR A 612 21.36 -5.75 6.20
C THR A 612 22.70 -5.19 5.73
N ASN A 613 23.27 -5.81 4.70
CA ASN A 613 24.50 -5.34 4.04
C ASN A 613 24.19 -4.80 2.63
N PRO A 614 23.94 -3.49 2.48
CA PRO A 614 23.69 -2.89 1.17
C PRO A 614 24.92 -2.85 0.26
N LEU A 615 26.11 -3.17 0.79
CA LEU A 615 27.40 -3.02 0.13
C LEU A 615 27.98 -4.36 -0.35
N SER A 616 27.22 -5.44 -0.25
CA SER A 616 27.68 -6.76 -0.67
C SER A 616 28.10 -6.76 -2.14
N LYS A 617 29.28 -7.33 -2.40
CA LYS A 617 29.83 -7.55 -3.75
C LYS A 617 29.47 -8.92 -4.32
N SER A 618 28.59 -9.66 -3.65
CA SER A 618 28.07 -10.92 -4.18
C SER A 618 27.16 -10.62 -5.37
N PRO A 619 27.45 -11.14 -6.58
CA PRO A 619 26.73 -10.74 -7.80
C PRO A 619 25.24 -11.14 -7.77
N ASN A 620 24.89 -12.15 -6.98
CA ASN A 620 23.52 -12.66 -6.87
C ASN A 620 22.77 -12.14 -5.64
N ALA A 621 23.41 -11.35 -4.77
CA ALA A 621 22.76 -10.82 -3.58
C ALA A 621 21.84 -9.65 -3.93
N TYR A 622 20.60 -9.71 -3.46
CA TYR A 622 19.72 -8.56 -3.49
C TYR A 622 20.15 -7.54 -2.41
N PRO A 623 20.41 -6.27 -2.77
CA PRO A 623 21.11 -5.33 -1.88
C PRO A 623 20.31 -4.95 -0.63
N LEU A 624 18.97 -5.07 -0.66
CA LEU A 624 18.09 -4.59 0.41
C LEU A 624 17.32 -5.74 1.07
N THR A 625 18.03 -6.85 1.31
CA THR A 625 17.50 -8.00 2.06
C THR A 625 17.37 -7.65 3.54
N ASN A 626 16.19 -7.89 4.12
CA ASN A 626 15.86 -7.59 5.51
C ASN A 626 15.62 -8.87 6.32
N LEU A 627 16.15 -8.93 7.54
CA LEU A 627 15.90 -10.00 8.50
C LEU A 627 15.25 -9.38 9.74
N THR A 628 14.06 -9.86 10.07
CA THR A 628 13.29 -9.41 11.24
C THR A 628 13.61 -10.29 12.44
N TYR A 629 13.89 -9.68 13.59
CA TYR A 629 14.04 -10.36 14.87
C TYR A 629 12.86 -10.05 15.77
N ALA A 630 12.31 -11.07 16.43
CA ALA A 630 11.57 -10.89 17.67
C ALA A 630 12.57 -10.65 18.81
N ALA A 631 12.24 -9.76 19.74
CA ALA A 631 13.08 -9.46 20.88
C ALA A 631 12.26 -9.19 22.14
N THR A 632 12.79 -9.58 23.30
CA THR A 632 12.19 -9.28 24.60
C THR A 632 13.27 -9.28 25.69
N VAL A 633 12.90 -8.85 26.89
CA VAL A 633 13.72 -8.92 28.10
C VAL A 633 13.09 -9.96 29.04
N PRO A 634 13.56 -11.23 29.04
CA PRO A 634 12.84 -12.30 29.76
C PRO A 634 12.59 -12.00 31.23
N SER A 635 13.53 -11.37 31.93
CA SER A 635 13.40 -11.05 33.35
C SER A 635 12.25 -10.09 33.69
N THR A 636 11.73 -9.32 32.72
CA THR A 636 10.60 -8.41 32.92
C THR A 636 9.25 -9.06 32.63
N LEU A 637 9.24 -10.21 31.96
CA LEU A 637 8.03 -10.98 31.68
C LEU A 637 7.60 -11.77 32.91
N ASP A 638 6.30 -12.06 33.02
CA ASP A 638 5.85 -13.15 33.88
C ASP A 638 6.08 -14.52 33.21
N ALA A 639 6.04 -15.60 34.00
CA ALA A 639 6.31 -16.95 33.50
C ALA A 639 5.27 -17.45 32.47
N ALA A 640 4.04 -16.93 32.50
CA ALA A 640 3.02 -17.30 31.52
C ALA A 640 3.29 -16.59 30.17
N ALA A 641 3.56 -15.29 30.20
CA ALA A 641 3.96 -14.51 29.03
C ALA A 641 5.23 -15.08 28.37
N GLY A 642 6.23 -15.46 29.18
CA GLY A 642 7.44 -16.12 28.67
C GLY A 642 7.17 -17.42 27.90
N ARG A 643 6.28 -18.28 28.42
CA ARG A 643 5.84 -19.50 27.71
C ARG A 643 5.09 -19.17 26.44
N ASP A 644 4.14 -18.25 26.49
CA ASP A 644 3.29 -17.90 25.35
C ASP A 644 4.13 -17.30 24.20
N TYR A 645 5.09 -16.42 24.51
CA TYR A 645 5.99 -15.87 23.49
C TYR A 645 6.97 -16.91 22.95
N ALA A 646 7.49 -17.82 23.78
CA ALA A 646 8.32 -18.91 23.32
C ALA A 646 7.53 -19.86 22.38
N GLU A 647 6.27 -20.16 22.69
CA GLU A 647 5.38 -20.94 21.83
C GLU A 647 5.12 -20.23 20.49
N LEU A 648 4.88 -18.92 20.51
CA LEU A 648 4.76 -18.12 19.28
C LEU A 648 6.03 -18.24 18.41
N ILE A 649 7.21 -18.09 19.00
CA ILE A 649 8.48 -18.20 18.26
C ILE A 649 8.64 -19.61 17.68
N ARG A 650 8.36 -20.67 18.45
CA ARG A 650 8.44 -22.06 17.97
C ARG A 650 7.43 -22.33 16.84
N PHE A 651 6.22 -21.82 16.95
CA PHE A 651 5.23 -21.93 15.88
C PHE A 651 5.69 -21.19 14.62
N ALA A 652 6.03 -19.91 14.77
CA ALA A 652 6.41 -19.03 13.67
C ALA A 652 7.65 -19.52 12.94
N THR A 653 8.60 -20.15 13.63
CA THR A 653 9.84 -20.70 13.04
C THR A 653 9.72 -22.18 12.63
N GLY A 654 8.64 -22.85 13.01
CA GLY A 654 8.28 -24.22 12.63
C GLY A 654 7.13 -24.26 11.62
N ALA A 655 5.93 -24.63 12.08
CA ALA A 655 4.75 -24.81 11.23
C ALA A 655 4.36 -23.53 10.46
N GLY A 656 4.60 -22.37 11.07
CA GLY A 656 4.36 -21.04 10.52
C GLY A 656 5.24 -20.65 9.33
N GLN A 657 6.33 -21.37 9.05
CA GLN A 657 7.25 -21.11 7.92
C GLN A 657 6.76 -21.67 6.58
N GLN A 658 5.59 -22.32 6.54
CA GLN A 658 5.02 -22.81 5.29
C GLN A 658 4.45 -21.62 4.48
N VAL A 659 5.11 -21.31 3.36
CA VAL A 659 4.68 -20.23 2.46
C VAL A 659 3.32 -20.56 1.86
N GLY A 660 2.42 -19.60 1.91
CA GLY A 660 1.11 -19.73 1.28
C GLY A 660 0.09 -18.75 1.83
N ASP A 661 -1.15 -19.01 1.44
CA ASP A 661 -2.31 -18.19 1.77
C ASP A 661 -3.11 -18.81 2.93
N GLY A 662 -3.76 -17.97 3.73
CA GLY A 662 -4.59 -18.41 4.86
C GLY A 662 -3.90 -18.40 6.24
N ALA A 663 -4.67 -18.79 7.24
CA ALA A 663 -4.26 -18.79 8.64
C ALA A 663 -3.11 -19.79 8.90
N GLY A 664 -2.17 -19.37 9.75
CA GLY A 664 -0.98 -20.13 10.13
C GLY A 664 0.12 -20.21 9.07
N ARG A 665 -0.01 -19.51 7.94
CA ARG A 665 0.97 -19.55 6.84
C ARG A 665 1.89 -18.34 6.83
N LEU A 666 3.09 -18.52 6.29
CA LEU A 666 4.00 -17.42 5.97
C LEU A 666 3.52 -16.75 4.68
N PRO A 667 3.21 -15.44 4.66
CA PRO A 667 2.78 -14.75 3.45
C PRO A 667 3.80 -14.85 2.31
N ARG A 668 3.31 -14.99 1.07
CA ARG A 668 4.15 -14.91 -0.14
C ARG A 668 4.92 -13.60 -0.16
N GLY A 669 6.18 -13.65 -0.62
CA GLY A 669 7.10 -12.51 -0.59
C GLY A 669 8.09 -12.57 0.58
N HIS A 670 7.85 -13.42 1.57
CA HIS A 670 8.88 -13.84 2.51
C HIS A 670 9.70 -15.02 1.97
N LEU A 671 10.97 -15.06 2.37
CA LEU A 671 11.84 -16.23 2.28
C LEU A 671 11.70 -17.06 3.58
N PRO A 672 11.39 -18.37 3.52
CA PRO A 672 11.42 -19.24 4.68
C PRO A 672 12.78 -19.21 5.39
N LEU A 673 12.76 -19.18 6.72
CA LEU A 673 13.97 -19.14 7.53
C LEU A 673 14.93 -20.30 7.20
N PRO A 674 16.18 -19.99 6.81
CA PRO A 674 17.25 -20.98 6.71
C PRO A 674 17.47 -21.71 8.03
N GLY A 675 17.92 -22.96 7.96
CA GLY A 675 18.08 -23.84 9.14
C GLY A 675 18.86 -23.21 10.30
N VAL A 676 19.99 -22.55 10.01
CA VAL A 676 20.82 -21.89 11.04
C VAL A 676 20.05 -20.80 11.79
N LEU A 677 19.26 -19.99 11.09
CA LEU A 677 18.44 -18.95 11.74
C LEU A 677 17.28 -19.58 12.52
N ARG A 678 16.69 -20.66 12.01
CA ARG A 678 15.65 -21.40 12.74
C ARG A 678 16.18 -21.97 14.06
N ASP A 679 17.35 -22.60 14.04
CA ASP A 679 17.97 -23.16 15.25
C ASP A 679 18.28 -22.06 16.27
N GLN A 680 18.74 -20.89 15.80
CA GLN A 680 18.93 -19.72 16.65
C GLN A 680 17.61 -19.24 17.29
N ALA A 681 16.52 -19.18 16.52
CA ALA A 681 15.22 -18.76 17.03
C ALA A 681 14.66 -19.72 18.08
N LEU A 682 14.83 -21.03 17.86
CA LEU A 682 14.42 -22.07 18.82
C LEU A 682 15.24 -21.98 20.12
N ALA A 683 16.55 -21.77 20.02
CA ALA A 683 17.39 -21.55 21.20
C ALA A 683 16.98 -20.28 21.96
N ALA A 684 16.65 -19.20 21.25
CA ALA A 684 16.13 -17.98 21.87
C ALA A 684 14.78 -18.21 22.58
N ALA A 685 13.87 -19.00 21.99
CA ALA A 685 12.61 -19.37 22.62
C ALA A 685 12.83 -20.15 23.93
N ASP A 686 13.78 -21.09 23.95
CA ASP A 686 14.12 -21.83 25.17
C ASP A 686 14.69 -20.93 26.27
N VAL A 687 15.50 -19.92 25.90
CA VAL A 687 16.00 -18.92 26.85
C VAL A 687 14.87 -18.05 27.39
N ILE A 688 13.98 -17.56 26.52
CA ILE A 688 12.84 -16.71 26.92
C ILE A 688 11.95 -17.45 27.91
N GLU A 689 11.55 -18.69 27.60
CA GLU A 689 10.71 -19.50 28.50
C GLU A 689 11.42 -19.81 29.82
N ARG A 690 12.71 -20.17 29.76
CA ARG A 690 13.49 -20.51 30.95
C ARG A 690 13.67 -19.31 31.87
N ASP A 691 13.98 -18.13 31.34
CA ASP A 691 14.42 -16.98 32.13
C ASP A 691 13.30 -15.97 32.43
N ALA A 692 12.09 -16.22 31.93
CA ALA A 692 10.90 -15.43 32.23
C ALA A 692 10.69 -15.21 33.74
N GLY A 693 10.62 -13.95 34.15
CA GLY A 693 10.36 -13.54 35.54
C GLY A 693 11.49 -13.86 36.52
N LYS A 694 12.64 -14.34 36.05
CA LYS A 694 13.81 -14.58 36.89
C LYS A 694 14.61 -13.29 37.05
N PRO A 695 14.98 -12.89 38.28
CA PRO A 695 15.86 -11.75 38.47
C PRO A 695 17.21 -12.04 37.81
N VAL A 696 17.77 -11.01 37.17
CA VAL A 696 19.12 -11.09 36.62
C VAL A 696 20.07 -11.34 37.78
N GLY A 697 20.72 -12.49 37.79
CA GLY A 697 21.74 -12.77 38.78
C GLY A 697 22.80 -11.68 38.71
N THR A 698 23.00 -10.94 39.80
CA THR A 698 24.22 -10.16 39.97
C THR A 698 25.34 -11.18 39.91
N GLN A 699 26.11 -11.21 38.82
CA GLN A 699 27.41 -11.86 38.88
C GLN A 699 28.17 -11.11 39.97
N ALA A 700 28.23 -11.72 41.16
CA ALA A 700 29.11 -11.27 42.21
C ALA A 700 30.50 -11.26 41.60
N ALA A 701 31.07 -10.06 41.43
CA ALA A 701 32.47 -9.95 41.14
C ALA A 701 33.21 -10.78 42.18
N GLU A 702 33.94 -11.79 41.70
CA GLU A 702 34.90 -12.54 42.51
C GLU A 702 35.82 -11.51 43.18
N PRO A 703 36.01 -11.54 44.51
CA PRO A 703 36.74 -10.48 45.20
C PRO A 703 38.18 -10.45 44.70
N ALA A 704 38.52 -9.37 44.00
CA ALA A 704 39.90 -9.04 43.69
C ALA A 704 40.66 -8.86 45.00
N ALA A 705 41.77 -9.59 45.14
CA ALA A 705 42.66 -9.52 46.27
C ALA A 705 43.14 -8.07 46.50
N GLU A 706 43.06 -7.62 47.76
CA GLU A 706 43.54 -6.33 48.23
C GLU A 706 45.03 -6.13 47.97
N PRO A 707 45.43 -4.92 47.56
CA PRO A 707 46.74 -4.38 47.91
C PRO A 707 46.61 -3.24 48.91
N GLY A 708 47.17 -3.48 50.10
CA GLY A 708 47.98 -2.55 50.92
C GLY A 708 47.60 -1.07 50.97
N GLU A 709 47.09 -0.69 52.14
CA GLU A 709 46.86 0.65 52.67
C GLU A 709 48.11 1.57 52.66
N ALA A 710 47.94 2.81 52.21
CA ALA A 710 48.77 3.96 52.60
C ALA A 710 47.93 5.25 52.63
N ALA A 711 48.05 5.99 53.74
CA ALA A 711 47.24 7.15 54.13
C ALA A 711 47.75 8.52 53.56
N PRO A 712 46.96 9.62 53.64
CA PRO A 712 47.03 10.82 52.78
C PRO A 712 47.73 12.04 53.46
N PRO A 713 47.96 13.21 52.81
CA PRO A 713 46.90 14.27 52.72
C PRO A 713 46.97 15.32 51.56
N GLN A 714 45.77 15.89 51.30
CA GLN A 714 45.34 17.29 51.01
C GLN A 714 45.92 18.20 49.88
N ALA A 715 45.02 18.47 48.92
CA ALA A 715 44.40 19.75 48.51
C ALA A 715 45.23 20.95 48.00
N ALA A 716 44.88 21.39 46.77
CA ALA A 716 44.84 22.80 46.37
C ALA A 716 43.67 23.05 45.38
N ALA A 717 42.94 24.14 45.59
CA ALA A 717 41.71 24.52 44.91
C ALA A 717 41.95 25.42 43.69
N ALA A 718 41.04 25.38 42.70
CA ALA A 718 40.79 26.51 41.79
C ALA A 718 39.36 26.50 41.19
N ALA A 719 38.65 27.58 41.55
CA ALA A 719 37.47 28.32 41.05
C ALA A 719 36.48 27.82 39.95
N PRO A 720 35.21 28.29 39.97
CA PRO A 720 34.07 27.80 39.18
C PRO A 720 33.63 28.75 38.03
N GLN A 721 32.95 28.20 36.99
CA GLN A 721 31.93 28.86 36.12
C GLN A 721 31.48 27.95 34.95
N PRO A 722 30.34 28.19 34.27
CA PRO A 722 28.95 28.38 34.72
C PRO A 722 27.98 27.33 34.14
N ALA A 723 26.83 27.14 34.79
CA ALA A 723 25.77 26.21 34.37
C ALA A 723 24.98 26.71 33.14
N PRO A 724 24.64 25.84 32.17
CA PRO A 724 23.58 26.10 31.19
C PRO A 724 22.19 25.96 31.83
N ALA A 725 21.28 26.83 31.42
CA ALA A 725 19.93 27.01 31.97
C ALA A 725 19.03 25.77 31.81
N ALA A 726 18.22 25.53 32.85
CA ALA A 726 17.18 24.51 32.87
C ALA A 726 16.04 24.84 31.89
N PRO A 727 15.55 23.88 31.10
CA PRO A 727 14.29 24.02 30.38
C PRO A 727 13.11 23.96 31.36
N ALA A 728 12.10 24.79 31.11
CA ALA A 728 10.89 24.94 31.92
C ALA A 728 10.06 23.63 31.98
N PRO A 729 9.37 23.35 33.10
CA PRO A 729 8.61 22.11 33.29
C PRO A 729 7.35 22.08 32.39
N ALA A 730 7.17 20.96 31.69
CA ALA A 730 5.91 20.63 31.03
C ALA A 730 4.80 20.36 32.08
N PRO A 731 3.55 20.78 31.84
CA PRO A 731 2.45 20.51 32.77
C PRO A 731 2.14 19.01 32.85
N ALA A 732 1.86 18.54 34.06
CA ALA A 732 1.55 17.14 34.37
C ALA A 732 0.28 16.63 33.66
N PRO A 733 0.25 15.36 33.23
CA PRO A 733 -0.94 14.78 32.61
C PRO A 733 -2.07 14.62 33.63
N VAL A 734 -3.23 15.15 33.29
CA VAL A 734 -4.48 14.93 34.03
C VAL A 734 -4.95 13.53 33.71
N GLN A 735 -5.07 12.68 34.74
CA GLN A 735 -5.69 11.36 34.62
C GLN A 735 -7.20 11.53 34.38
N SER A 736 -7.65 11.29 33.15
CA SER A 736 -9.05 11.01 32.83
C SER A 736 -9.21 9.51 32.63
N THR A 737 -9.81 8.83 33.61
CA THR A 737 -10.34 7.47 33.46
C THR A 737 -11.46 7.49 32.42
N VAL A 738 -11.14 7.15 31.17
CA VAL A 738 -12.13 6.85 30.13
C VAL A 738 -12.12 5.34 29.94
N GLU A 739 -13.25 4.73 30.28
CA GLU A 739 -13.58 3.33 30.00
C GLU A 739 -13.44 3.08 28.48
N SER A 740 -12.48 2.24 28.09
CA SER A 740 -12.22 1.90 26.70
C SER A 740 -13.35 1.01 26.16
N ARG A 741 -14.25 1.59 25.36
CA ARG A 741 -15.16 0.84 24.49
C ARG A 741 -14.56 0.75 23.09
N PRO A 742 -14.58 -0.43 22.44
CA PRO A 742 -14.02 -0.61 21.10
C PRO A 742 -14.76 0.27 20.06
N VAL A 743 -14.00 0.88 19.15
CA VAL A 743 -14.42 1.84 18.11
C VAL A 743 -15.13 1.15 16.93
N ALA A 744 -15.96 0.13 17.20
CA ALA A 744 -16.66 -0.65 16.17
C ALA A 744 -18.17 -0.33 16.07
N GLU A 745 -18.69 0.62 16.86
CA GLU A 745 -20.02 1.20 16.66
C GLU A 745 -19.91 2.72 16.44
N SER A 746 -19.35 3.13 15.30
CA SER A 746 -19.68 4.44 14.77
C SER A 746 -21.12 4.39 14.27
N ARG A 747 -22.05 4.93 15.07
CA ARG A 747 -23.33 5.39 14.51
C ARG A 747 -22.99 6.34 13.38
N SER A 748 -23.61 6.13 12.22
CA SER A 748 -23.63 7.06 11.10
C SER A 748 -23.81 8.48 11.60
N THR A 749 -22.82 9.36 11.41
CA THR A 749 -23.03 10.80 11.56
C THR A 749 -23.95 11.23 10.43
N PRO A 750 -25.20 11.63 10.68
CA PRO A 750 -26.04 12.16 9.63
C PRO A 750 -25.40 13.46 9.15
N SER A 751 -25.24 13.63 7.84
CA SER A 751 -25.03 14.94 7.24
C SER A 751 -26.33 15.75 7.35
N LEU A 752 -26.65 16.22 8.55
CA LEU A 752 -27.70 17.21 8.74
C LEU A 752 -27.06 18.59 8.79
N PRO A 753 -27.49 19.55 7.95
CA PRO A 753 -27.14 20.93 8.15
C PRO A 753 -27.67 21.33 9.52
N VAL A 754 -26.78 21.68 10.45
CA VAL A 754 -27.15 22.08 11.80
C VAL A 754 -28.00 23.34 11.70
N GLY A 755 -29.32 23.18 11.82
CA GLY A 755 -30.26 24.29 11.75
C GLY A 755 -29.91 25.36 12.78
N TRP A 756 -30.13 26.62 12.41
CA TRP A 756 -29.80 27.82 13.20
C TRP A 756 -30.20 27.74 14.68
N VAL A 757 -31.25 27.00 15.01
CA VAL A 757 -31.76 26.77 16.38
C VAL A 757 -30.75 26.01 17.26
N LEU A 758 -30.03 25.01 16.74
CA LEU A 758 -29.05 24.26 17.52
C LEU A 758 -27.74 25.04 17.74
N ARG A 759 -27.36 25.92 16.81
CA ARG A 759 -26.14 26.77 16.93
C ARG A 759 -26.20 27.71 18.13
N TYR A 760 -27.39 28.18 18.51
CA TYR A 760 -27.57 29.09 19.65
C TYR A 760 -28.07 28.39 20.91
N LEU A 761 -28.34 27.08 20.87
CA LEU A 761 -28.84 26.34 22.04
C LEU A 761 -27.82 26.36 23.18
N LEU A 762 -26.54 26.13 22.89
CA LEU A 762 -25.48 26.15 23.90
C LEU A 762 -25.28 27.55 24.49
N ALA A 763 -25.33 28.59 23.63
CA ALA A 763 -25.27 29.98 24.06
C ALA A 763 -26.49 30.37 24.91
N GLY A 764 -27.69 29.90 24.55
CA GLY A 764 -28.92 30.10 25.31
C GLY A 764 -28.88 29.43 26.68
N ILE A 765 -28.36 28.21 26.76
CA ILE A 765 -28.17 27.47 28.03
C ILE A 765 -27.13 28.17 28.91
N LEU A 766 -26.03 28.69 28.34
CA LEU A 766 -25.02 29.45 29.07
C LEU A 766 -25.55 30.78 29.60
N VAL A 767 -26.37 31.49 28.83
CA VAL A 767 -27.03 32.73 29.28
C VAL A 767 -28.05 32.43 30.38
N ALA A 768 -28.85 31.37 30.24
CA ALA A 768 -29.80 30.95 31.27
C ALA A 768 -29.10 30.51 32.57
N GLY A 769 -27.99 29.77 32.46
CA GLY A 769 -27.15 29.39 33.61
C GLY A 769 -26.48 30.58 34.30
N GLY A 770 -26.02 31.57 33.53
CA GLY A 770 -25.49 32.83 34.04
C GLY A 770 -26.53 33.67 34.79
N LEU A 771 -27.77 33.71 34.29
CA LEU A 771 -28.88 34.40 34.97
C LEU A 771 -29.33 33.68 36.24
N ALA A 772 -29.33 32.33 36.26
CA ALA A 772 -29.68 31.54 37.43
C ALA A 772 -28.64 31.69 38.57
N THR A 773 -27.36 31.79 38.22
CA THR A 773 -26.25 32.00 39.18
C THR A 773 -26.19 33.44 39.70
N GLY A 774 -26.55 34.43 38.87
CA GLY A 774 -26.66 35.83 39.28
C GLY A 774 -27.88 36.16 40.15
N ALA A 775 -28.98 35.42 40.04
CA ALA A 775 -30.21 35.65 40.83
C ALA A 775 -30.15 35.03 42.24
N TYR A 776 -29.25 34.08 42.48
CA TYR A 776 -29.14 33.35 43.74
C TYR A 776 -28.85 34.23 44.98
N PRO A 777 -27.95 35.25 44.93
CA PRO A 777 -27.74 36.16 46.06
C PRO A 777 -28.93 37.10 46.33
N LEU A 778 -29.73 37.41 45.30
CA LEU A 778 -30.90 38.29 45.41
C LEU A 778 -32.08 37.54 46.06
N LEU A 779 -32.27 36.26 45.71
CA LEU A 779 -33.28 35.39 46.31
C LEU A 779 -32.97 35.07 47.78
N LEU A 780 -31.70 34.92 48.15
CA LEU A 780 -31.29 34.77 49.55
C LEU A 780 -31.54 36.04 50.38
N ARG A 781 -31.37 37.24 49.79
CA ARG A 781 -31.69 38.52 50.46
C ARG A 781 -33.19 38.77 50.60
N LEU A 782 -34.01 38.29 49.67
CA LEU A 782 -35.47 38.39 49.75
C LEU A 782 -36.07 37.36 50.72
N GLY A 783 -35.48 36.16 50.82
CA GLY A 783 -35.88 35.15 51.81
C GLY A 783 -35.56 35.53 53.26
N ALA A 784 -34.49 36.30 53.48
CA ALA A 784 -34.13 36.80 54.81
C ALA A 784 -35.05 37.91 55.34
N ARG A 785 -35.76 38.64 54.46
CA ARG A 785 -36.76 39.67 54.85
C ARG A 785 -38.18 39.13 55.06
N ALA A 786 -38.43 37.85 54.77
CA ALA A 786 -39.71 37.19 55.00
C ALA A 786 -39.77 36.40 56.32
N ARG A 787 -38.74 36.53 57.16
CA ARG A 787 -38.64 35.88 58.49
C ARG A 787 -38.44 36.87 59.66
N GLU A 788 -38.78 38.14 59.45
CA GLU A 788 -39.08 39.10 60.52
C GLU A 788 -40.56 39.49 60.47
#